data_AF-A0A1J3E2G2-F1
#
_entry.id   AF-A0A1J3E2G2-F1
#
_cell.length_a   1.000
_cell.length_b   1.000
_cell.length_c   1.000
_cell.angle_alpha   90.00
_cell.angle_beta   90.00
_cell.angle_gamma   90.00
#
_symmetry.space_group_name_H-M   'P 1'
#
loop_
_entity.id
_entity.type
_entity.pdbx_description
1 polymer ?
#
loop_
_entity_poly.entity_id
_entity_poly.type
_entity_poly.pdbx_seq_one_letter_code
_entity_poly.pdbx_strand_id
1 'polypeptide(L)'
;MASLQISGSVRLEPLVGFNRTGHFRPISSLGFSRFRPRFSNIGIGRPLLLLRSSSFSGDKSVASGESKGDDKGFVRDAQRDGSASVLGFQLSPPGDEEISTTRHQEEKREAINETEMADFGVPGNRAVEKGAAKVGVTINKAQVINNLVFVTSEAAPYSKTGGLGDVCGSLPIALAVRGHRVMVVSPRYQNGTAADGNYARAKDLGVRVTVHCFGASQQVSFYHEYRDGVDWVFVDHQSYHRPGNPYGDSKGAFGDNQFRFTLLCHAACEAPLVLPLGGFTFGEKSLFLVNDWHAGLVPILLAAKYRPYGVYKDARSILIIHNLAHQGVEPAATYSNLGLPSEWYGAVGWVFPTWARTHALDTGEAVNVLKGAIVTSDRIITVSQGYAWEITTVEGGYGLQDLLSSRKSVINGITNGINVDEWDPSTDEHIPFHYSVDDFSDKVKCKMALQKELGLPIRPECPMIGFIGRLDYQKGIDLIQTAGPDLMVDDIQFVMLGSGDPKFESWMRSMEETYRDKFRGWVGFNVPISHRITAGCDILLMPSRFEPCGLNQLYAMRYGTIPVVHGTGGLRDTVENFNPYAEGGAGAGTGWVFSPLSKDSMVSALRLAAATYREYKESWEGLMRRGMSRNYSWENAAVQYEQVFQWVFMDPPYIK
;
A
#
# COMPACT_ATOMS: atom_id res chain seq x y z
N MET A 1 14.72 -63.68 -20.25
CA MET A 1 14.16 -64.20 -21.51
C MET A 1 13.17 -63.18 -22.05
N ALA A 2 13.10 -62.95 -23.37
CA ALA A 2 12.14 -62.08 -24.10
C ALA A 2 11.92 -60.64 -23.55
N SER A 3 12.20 -59.51 -24.20
CA SER A 3 12.45 -59.12 -25.61
C SER A 3 11.30 -59.34 -26.59
N LEU A 4 10.61 -58.25 -26.97
CA LEU A 4 10.51 -57.79 -28.37
C LEU A 4 9.86 -56.37 -28.45
N GLN A 5 10.35 -55.54 -29.38
CA GLN A 5 9.63 -54.39 -29.94
C GLN A 5 8.85 -54.85 -31.18
N ILE A 6 8.01 -54.00 -31.79
CA ILE A 6 8.02 -53.70 -33.25
C ILE A 6 7.06 -52.55 -33.62
N SER A 7 7.26 -52.00 -34.81
CA SER A 7 6.53 -50.91 -35.49
C SER A 7 5.11 -51.31 -35.98
N GLY A 8 4.28 -50.47 -36.60
CA GLY A 8 4.52 -49.15 -37.22
C GLY A 8 3.28 -48.45 -37.78
N SER A 9 3.47 -47.59 -38.78
CA SER A 9 2.53 -46.55 -39.24
C SER A 9 1.65 -46.88 -40.46
N VAL A 10 0.46 -46.27 -40.54
CA VAL A 10 -0.29 -45.99 -41.79
C VAL A 10 -0.78 -44.52 -41.77
N ARG A 11 -1.12 -43.92 -42.93
CA ARG A 11 -1.31 -42.47 -43.14
C ARG A 11 -2.34 -42.19 -44.26
N LEU A 12 -2.83 -40.94 -44.34
CA LEU A 12 -3.67 -40.35 -45.43
C LEU A 12 -5.16 -40.80 -45.40
N GLU A 13 -6.15 -40.01 -45.84
CA GLU A 13 -6.18 -38.65 -46.43
C GLU A 13 -7.53 -37.92 -46.11
N PRO A 14 -7.67 -36.57 -46.20
CA PRO A 14 -8.89 -35.84 -45.84
C PRO A 14 -9.71 -35.36 -47.04
N LEU A 15 -10.99 -35.01 -46.81
CA LEU A 15 -11.90 -34.46 -47.83
C LEU A 15 -12.33 -33.00 -47.55
N VAL A 16 -12.17 -32.19 -48.61
CA VAL A 16 -12.88 -30.96 -49.03
C VAL A 16 -14.13 -30.56 -48.22
N GLY A 17 -14.39 -29.29 -47.89
CA GLY A 17 -13.69 -28.03 -48.19
C GLY A 17 -14.63 -26.94 -48.75
N PHE A 18 -14.41 -25.67 -48.41
CA PHE A 18 -15.06 -24.50 -49.03
C PHE A 18 -14.09 -23.31 -49.14
N ASN A 19 -14.29 -22.43 -50.12
CA ASN A 19 -13.22 -21.57 -50.63
C ASN A 19 -13.72 -20.18 -51.08
N ARG A 20 -13.03 -19.09 -50.65
CA ARG A 20 -12.94 -17.74 -51.26
C ARG A 20 -12.09 -16.83 -50.33
N THR A 21 -10.77 -16.75 -50.50
CA THR A 21 -10.01 -15.87 -51.42
C THR A 21 -9.96 -14.39 -51.02
N GLY A 22 -8.83 -13.98 -50.44
CA GLY A 22 -8.34 -12.60 -50.37
C GLY A 22 -6.81 -12.64 -50.27
N HIS A 23 -6.09 -12.13 -51.27
CA HIS A 23 -4.65 -12.39 -51.41
C HIS A 23 -3.77 -11.38 -50.65
N PHE A 24 -2.86 -11.90 -49.82
CA PHE A 24 -1.58 -11.25 -49.55
C PHE A 24 -0.62 -11.44 -50.73
N ARG A 25 0.16 -10.40 -51.06
CA ARG A 25 1.47 -10.52 -51.71
C ARG A 25 2.45 -9.51 -51.09
N PRO A 26 3.68 -9.91 -50.73
CA PRO A 26 4.70 -8.97 -50.29
C PRO A 26 5.33 -8.25 -51.49
N ILE A 27 5.91 -7.07 -51.25
CA ILE A 27 6.82 -6.39 -52.18
C ILE A 27 8.17 -6.23 -51.49
N SER A 28 9.25 -6.52 -52.22
CA SER A 28 10.63 -6.37 -51.78
C SER A 28 11.45 -5.61 -52.84
N SER A 29 12.62 -5.12 -52.42
CA SER A 29 13.69 -4.52 -53.24
C SER A 29 13.43 -3.13 -53.87
N LEU A 30 14.01 -2.12 -53.22
CA LEU A 30 14.62 -0.89 -53.76
C LEU A 30 15.21 -0.14 -52.53
N GLY A 31 16.44 0.37 -52.51
CA GLY A 31 17.59 0.24 -53.40
C GLY A 31 18.77 1.02 -52.80
N PHE A 32 19.97 0.44 -52.69
CA PHE A 32 21.11 1.09 -52.03
C PHE A 32 21.60 2.34 -52.78
N SER A 33 21.84 3.44 -52.05
CA SER A 33 22.91 4.38 -52.40
C SER A 33 23.55 4.97 -51.14
N ARG A 34 24.88 5.12 -51.17
CA ARG A 34 25.70 5.76 -50.11
C ARG A 34 26.19 7.10 -50.65
N PHE A 35 26.18 8.17 -49.85
CA PHE A 35 26.86 9.42 -50.20
C PHE A 35 27.75 9.99 -49.08
N ARG A 36 29.06 9.85 -49.30
CA ARG A 36 30.16 10.73 -48.87
C ARG A 36 31.18 10.69 -50.03
N PRO A 37 31.48 11.81 -50.72
CA PRO A 37 32.76 12.52 -50.52
C PRO A 37 32.61 14.07 -50.81
N ARG A 38 33.63 14.95 -50.81
CA ARG A 38 35.07 14.86 -50.48
C ARG A 38 35.60 16.21 -49.92
N PHE A 39 36.76 16.11 -49.27
CA PHE A 39 37.76 17.14 -48.92
C PHE A 39 37.95 18.36 -49.85
N SER A 40 38.41 19.46 -49.24
CA SER A 40 39.51 20.29 -49.76
C SER A 40 40.50 20.65 -48.62
N ASN A 41 41.72 21.09 -48.94
CA ASN A 41 42.87 21.16 -48.01
C ASN A 41 43.22 22.58 -47.54
N ILE A 42 43.92 22.66 -46.39
CA ILE A 42 45.16 23.39 -46.07
C ILE A 42 45.44 23.07 -44.57
N GLY A 43 46.61 22.69 -44.06
CA GLY A 43 47.99 22.95 -44.47
C GLY A 43 48.60 23.95 -43.49
N ILE A 44 49.20 23.55 -42.36
CA ILE A 44 50.65 23.32 -42.09
C ILE A 44 50.73 23.20 -40.54
N GLY A 45 51.64 22.49 -39.84
CA GLY A 45 52.77 21.64 -40.20
C GLY A 45 53.42 21.06 -38.91
N ARG A 46 54.29 20.05 -39.03
CA ARG A 46 55.09 19.43 -37.94
C ARG A 46 56.54 19.99 -37.99
N PRO A 47 57.42 19.85 -36.96
CA PRO A 47 57.93 18.54 -36.50
C PRO A 47 58.47 18.41 -35.03
N LEU A 48 58.84 17.17 -34.64
CA LEU A 48 60.00 16.66 -33.80
C LEU A 48 60.56 17.46 -32.57
N LEU A 49 61.28 16.94 -31.56
CA LEU A 49 61.80 15.60 -31.12
C LEU A 49 61.46 15.42 -29.60
N LEU A 50 61.56 14.29 -28.86
CA LEU A 50 62.06 12.91 -29.04
C LEU A 50 63.58 12.63 -28.76
N LEU A 51 63.95 12.33 -27.49
CA LEU A 51 65.05 11.47 -26.94
C LEU A 51 65.08 11.69 -25.39
N ARG A 52 65.17 10.71 -24.47
CA ARG A 52 66.31 9.84 -24.05
C ARG A 52 67.57 10.62 -23.61
N SER A 53 68.32 10.24 -22.55
CA SER A 53 68.11 9.26 -21.47
C SER A 53 69.33 9.24 -20.51
N SER A 54 69.14 9.10 -19.19
CA SER A 54 70.15 8.53 -18.27
C SER A 54 69.55 8.25 -16.89
N SER A 55 70.25 7.43 -16.10
CA SER A 55 69.99 7.16 -14.68
C SER A 55 71.27 7.37 -13.87
N PHE A 56 71.16 7.83 -12.62
CA PHE A 56 71.90 7.30 -11.47
C PHE A 56 71.36 7.85 -10.13
N SER A 57 71.65 7.11 -9.05
CA SER A 57 71.44 7.33 -7.60
C SER A 57 71.14 8.75 -7.05
N GLY A 58 70.33 8.85 -5.97
CA GLY A 58 70.49 9.96 -5.01
C GLY A 58 69.37 10.31 -4.02
N ASP A 59 69.05 9.42 -3.07
CA ASP A 59 68.55 9.69 -1.70
C ASP A 59 67.22 10.49 -1.43
N LYS A 60 66.48 10.03 -0.41
CA LYS A 60 65.45 10.69 0.45
C LYS A 60 64.33 11.59 -0.12
N SER A 61 63.13 10.98 -0.07
CA SER A 61 61.97 11.34 0.79
C SER A 61 60.86 12.28 0.29
N VAL A 62 59.67 12.04 0.87
CA VAL A 62 58.39 12.79 0.77
C VAL A 62 57.83 12.98 -0.65
N ALA A 63 57.09 11.97 -1.13
CA ALA A 63 56.23 12.11 -2.31
C ALA A 63 54.79 12.48 -1.91
N SER A 64 54.35 13.68 -2.31
CA SER A 64 52.93 14.04 -2.36
C SER A 64 52.26 13.34 -3.55
N GLY A 65 51.25 12.50 -3.31
CA GLY A 65 50.52 11.81 -4.37
C GLY A 65 49.64 12.74 -5.18
N GLU A 66 49.63 12.58 -6.51
CA GLU A 66 48.79 13.35 -7.44
C GLU A 66 47.30 13.03 -7.28
N SER A 67 46.45 14.02 -7.52
CA SER A 67 45.00 13.84 -7.53
C SER A 67 44.52 13.11 -8.80
N LYS A 68 43.79 12.02 -8.60
CA LYS A 68 42.73 11.59 -9.53
C LYS A 68 41.40 11.82 -8.84
N GLY A 69 40.45 12.43 -9.55
CA GLY A 69 39.12 12.70 -9.02
C GLY A 69 38.24 11.47 -9.12
N ASP A 70 37.65 11.07 -7.99
CA ASP A 70 36.48 10.21 -7.93
C ASP A 70 35.26 11.08 -7.58
N ASP A 71 34.16 10.94 -8.31
CA ASP A 71 32.91 11.66 -8.05
C ASP A 71 32.28 11.21 -6.73
N LYS A 72 32.42 12.04 -5.69
CA LYS A 72 31.77 11.84 -4.40
C LYS A 72 30.33 12.35 -4.42
N GLY A 73 29.40 11.45 -4.75
CA GLY A 73 28.00 11.64 -4.39
C GLY A 73 27.85 11.73 -2.86
N PHE A 74 27.45 12.90 -2.36
CA PHE A 74 27.05 13.05 -0.95
C PHE A 74 25.73 12.33 -0.71
N VAL A 75 25.58 11.72 0.46
CA VAL A 75 24.37 11.02 0.89
C VAL A 75 23.94 11.59 2.23
N ARG A 76 22.68 12.03 2.34
CA ARG A 76 22.06 12.40 3.63
C ARG A 76 21.50 11.16 4.33
N ASP A 77 21.21 11.30 5.62
CA ASP A 77 20.93 10.21 6.57
C ASP A 77 20.02 9.06 6.09
N ALA A 78 20.25 7.90 6.71
CA ALA A 78 19.32 6.76 6.66
C ALA A 78 17.90 7.23 6.98
N GLN A 79 16.92 6.83 6.16
CA GLN A 79 15.53 7.18 6.41
C GLN A 79 15.08 6.47 7.68
N ARG A 80 14.74 7.25 8.71
CA ARG A 80 14.19 6.76 9.97
C ARG A 80 12.77 7.27 10.16
N ASP A 81 11.92 6.44 10.73
CA ASP A 81 10.59 6.87 11.18
C ASP A 81 10.65 7.60 12.54
N GLY A 82 9.49 8.00 13.06
CA GLY A 82 9.36 8.59 14.39
C GLY A 82 9.73 7.67 15.57
N SER A 83 10.14 6.41 15.30
CA SER A 83 10.69 5.48 16.29
C SER A 83 12.21 5.26 16.15
N ALA A 84 12.87 6.01 15.26
CA ALA A 84 14.26 5.82 14.84
C ALA A 84 14.56 4.50 14.09
N SER A 85 13.52 3.75 13.68
CA SER A 85 13.65 2.51 12.91
C SER A 85 14.03 2.80 11.46
N VAL A 86 15.00 2.07 10.90
CA VAL A 86 15.50 2.30 9.53
C VAL A 86 14.51 1.76 8.50
N LEU A 87 13.90 2.67 7.72
CA LEU A 87 12.96 2.39 6.64
C LEU A 87 13.64 2.13 5.30
N GLY A 88 14.86 2.64 5.10
CA GLY A 88 15.57 2.57 3.82
C GLY A 88 16.61 3.67 3.66
N PHE A 89 17.14 3.80 2.44
CA PHE A 89 18.14 4.79 2.06
C PHE A 89 17.85 5.30 0.64
N GLN A 90 18.17 6.56 0.34
CA GLN A 90 17.96 7.17 -0.97
C GLN A 90 19.19 7.97 -1.40
N LEU A 91 19.47 8.01 -2.71
CA LEU A 91 20.64 8.68 -3.30
C LEU A 91 20.19 9.87 -4.17
N SER A 92 20.87 11.02 -4.08
CA SER A 92 20.71 12.18 -4.96
C SER A 92 21.91 13.14 -4.90
N PRO A 93 22.11 14.05 -5.88
CA PRO A 93 23.37 14.81 -6.05
C PRO A 93 23.55 15.99 -5.07
N PRO A 94 24.77 16.56 -4.95
CA PRO A 94 25.10 17.57 -3.93
C PRO A 94 24.61 18.99 -4.27
N GLY A 95 24.26 19.74 -3.22
CA GLY A 95 23.94 21.17 -3.27
C GLY A 95 23.79 21.76 -1.86
N ASP A 96 24.70 22.69 -1.55
CA ASP A 96 24.74 23.72 -0.51
C ASP A 96 24.48 23.39 0.98
N GLU A 97 25.33 23.99 1.82
CA GLU A 97 25.28 24.03 3.28
C GLU A 97 24.61 25.35 3.75
N GLU A 98 24.01 25.39 4.95
CA GLU A 98 24.62 26.15 6.06
C GLU A 98 23.82 26.09 7.39
N ILE A 99 24.58 26.34 8.47
CA ILE A 99 24.22 26.93 9.78
C ILE A 99 23.00 26.36 10.52
N SER A 100 23.29 25.70 11.65
CA SER A 100 22.36 25.55 12.77
C SER A 100 22.55 26.68 13.80
N THR A 101 21.47 27.09 14.47
CA THR A 101 21.55 27.74 15.78
C THR A 101 20.53 27.14 16.73
N THR A 102 20.98 26.76 17.93
CA THR A 102 20.16 26.14 18.97
C THR A 102 19.63 27.18 19.96
N ARG A 103 18.39 27.01 20.42
CA ARG A 103 17.89 27.52 21.70
C ARG A 103 16.81 26.60 22.23
N HIS A 104 17.04 26.03 23.42
CA HIS A 104 15.99 25.40 24.21
C HIS A 104 15.21 26.46 24.99
N GLN A 105 13.92 26.26 25.14
CA GLN A 105 13.17 26.71 26.31
C GLN A 105 12.05 25.72 26.60
N GLU A 106 11.91 25.33 27.86
CA GLU A 106 10.87 24.43 28.36
C GLU A 106 9.72 25.28 28.91
N GLU A 107 8.48 24.96 28.56
CA GLU A 107 7.31 25.44 29.32
C GLU A 107 6.35 24.28 29.63
N LYS A 108 5.62 24.45 30.74
CA LYS A 108 4.90 23.37 31.42
C LYS A 108 3.46 23.23 30.92
N ARG A 109 2.93 22.01 30.96
CA ARG A 109 1.49 21.77 30.89
C ARG A 109 0.92 21.71 32.30
N GLU A 110 -0.14 22.47 32.54
CA GLU A 110 -1.09 22.20 33.62
C GLU A 110 -2.29 21.42 33.06
N ALA A 111 -2.98 20.69 33.92
CA ALA A 111 -4.09 19.83 33.54
C ALA A 111 -5.36 20.25 34.29
N ILE A 112 -6.50 20.17 33.60
CA ILE A 112 -7.83 20.35 34.18
C ILE A 112 -8.59 19.04 34.01
N ASN A 113 -9.02 18.45 35.12
CA ASN A 113 -10.02 17.40 35.12
C ASN A 113 -11.41 18.04 35.08
N GLU A 114 -12.30 17.53 34.24
CA GLU A 114 -13.73 17.48 34.57
C GLU A 114 -14.24 16.05 34.34
N THR A 115 -15.27 15.68 35.09
CA THR A 115 -15.76 14.29 35.19
C THR A 115 -17.26 14.34 35.32
N GLU A 116 -17.98 13.63 34.45
CA GLU A 116 -19.36 13.25 34.77
C GLU A 116 -19.79 11.98 34.02
N MET A 117 -20.68 11.22 34.63
CA MET A 117 -21.28 10.00 34.09
C MET A 117 -22.75 10.23 33.77
N ALA A 118 -23.24 9.61 32.70
CA ALA A 118 -24.67 9.42 32.45
C ALA A 118 -24.91 7.96 32.03
N ASP A 119 -26.10 7.44 32.37
CA ASP A 119 -26.43 6.00 32.38
C ASP A 119 -27.71 5.70 31.55
N PHE A 120 -27.95 4.41 31.31
CA PHE A 120 -29.14 3.76 30.75
C PHE A 120 -29.41 3.83 29.23
N GLY A 121 -29.77 2.66 28.66
CA GLY A 121 -30.68 2.59 27.52
C GLY A 121 -30.45 1.48 26.47
N VAL A 122 -30.72 0.21 26.79
CA VAL A 122 -30.66 -0.89 25.79
C VAL A 122 -32.05 -1.23 25.22
N PRO A 123 -32.22 -1.05 23.90
CA PRO A 123 -32.88 -2.04 23.03
C PRO A 123 -31.99 -2.32 21.79
N GLY A 124 -32.09 -3.43 21.06
CA GLY A 124 -33.03 -4.56 21.10
C GLY A 124 -33.15 -5.14 19.68
N ASN A 125 -32.65 -6.36 19.44
CA ASN A 125 -32.43 -6.95 18.10
C ASN A 125 -33.60 -6.81 17.12
N ARG A 126 -33.44 -6.00 16.04
CA ARG A 126 -34.34 -6.03 14.85
C ARG A 126 -33.86 -5.34 13.55
N ALA A 127 -32.54 -5.26 13.29
CA ALA A 127 -31.98 -4.48 12.17
C ALA A 127 -31.61 -5.27 10.89
N VAL A 128 -31.28 -6.56 11.00
CA VAL A 128 -30.47 -7.28 9.97
C VAL A 128 -31.19 -7.51 8.63
N GLU A 129 -32.52 -7.57 8.60
CA GLU A 129 -33.28 -7.88 7.36
C GLU A 129 -33.51 -6.67 6.43
N LYS A 130 -33.05 -5.45 6.78
CA LYS A 130 -33.38 -4.23 6.01
C LYS A 130 -32.34 -3.77 4.98
N GLY A 131 -31.10 -4.25 5.03
CA GLY A 131 -30.04 -3.84 4.09
C GLY A 131 -30.24 -4.40 2.67
N ALA A 132 -30.43 -5.71 2.56
CA ALA A 132 -30.42 -6.46 1.30
C ALA A 132 -31.59 -6.17 0.33
N ALA A 133 -32.50 -5.26 0.67
CA ALA A 133 -33.75 -5.02 -0.07
C ALA A 133 -33.78 -3.75 -0.93
N LYS A 134 -32.70 -2.94 -0.95
CA LYS A 134 -32.72 -1.59 -1.57
C LYS A 134 -31.95 -1.40 -2.87
N VAL A 135 -31.08 -2.32 -3.28
CA VAL A 135 -30.46 -2.33 -4.61
C VAL A 135 -30.53 -3.76 -5.17
N GLY A 136 -30.99 -3.91 -6.42
CA GLY A 136 -31.22 -5.21 -7.07
C GLY A 136 -29.95 -5.96 -7.50
N VAL A 137 -28.91 -6.00 -6.67
CA VAL A 137 -27.66 -6.71 -6.96
C VAL A 137 -27.85 -8.21 -6.67
N THR A 138 -27.98 -9.02 -7.72
CA THR A 138 -27.90 -10.48 -7.60
C THR A 138 -26.47 -10.87 -7.19
N ILE A 139 -26.26 -11.13 -5.91
CA ILE A 139 -24.96 -11.56 -5.37
C ILE A 139 -24.65 -12.98 -5.88
N ASN A 140 -23.92 -13.05 -6.99
CA ASN A 140 -23.42 -14.30 -7.55
C ASN A 140 -22.44 -14.94 -6.55
N LYS A 141 -22.81 -16.08 -5.97
CA LYS A 141 -21.95 -16.86 -5.07
C LYS A 141 -20.66 -17.31 -5.76
N ALA A 142 -19.63 -17.56 -4.96
CA ALA A 142 -18.38 -18.14 -5.41
C ALA A 142 -18.62 -19.51 -6.10
N GLN A 143 -17.90 -19.77 -7.20
CA GLN A 143 -17.98 -21.06 -7.91
C GLN A 143 -17.41 -22.22 -7.09
N VAL A 144 -16.44 -21.93 -6.21
CA VAL A 144 -15.78 -22.89 -5.33
C VAL A 144 -15.70 -22.27 -3.94
N ILE A 145 -16.40 -22.87 -2.98
CA ILE A 145 -16.34 -22.48 -1.58
C ILE A 145 -15.01 -22.98 -0.97
N ASN A 146 -14.35 -22.12 -0.22
CA ASN A 146 -13.07 -22.37 0.44
C ASN A 146 -13.16 -21.99 1.93
N ASN A 147 -12.35 -22.66 2.76
CA ASN A 147 -12.08 -22.25 4.14
C ASN A 147 -10.92 -21.24 4.10
N LEU A 148 -11.21 -19.97 4.35
CA LEU A 148 -10.26 -18.86 4.29
C LEU A 148 -9.85 -18.46 5.71
N VAL A 149 -8.55 -18.27 5.94
CA VAL A 149 -7.98 -17.87 7.23
C VAL A 149 -7.12 -16.64 7.02
N PHE A 150 -7.69 -15.46 7.22
CA PHE A 150 -6.96 -14.21 7.24
C PHE A 150 -6.13 -14.13 8.52
N VAL A 151 -4.88 -13.70 8.42
CA VAL A 151 -3.98 -13.46 9.56
C VAL A 151 -3.43 -12.05 9.44
N THR A 152 -3.65 -11.21 10.46
CA THR A 152 -3.40 -9.77 10.38
C THR A 152 -3.08 -9.17 11.75
N SER A 153 -2.34 -8.06 11.77
CA SER A 153 -2.16 -7.19 12.94
C SER A 153 -3.35 -6.27 13.21
N GLU A 154 -4.22 -6.04 12.22
CA GLU A 154 -5.33 -5.07 12.31
C GLU A 154 -6.59 -5.57 11.60
N ALA A 155 -7.75 -5.22 12.15
CA ALA A 155 -9.05 -5.43 11.55
C ALA A 155 -10.09 -4.47 12.16
N ALA A 156 -10.74 -3.66 11.32
CA ALA A 156 -11.79 -2.74 11.77
C ALA A 156 -13.06 -3.49 12.22
N PRO A 157 -13.78 -2.99 13.25
CA PRO A 157 -13.49 -1.82 14.07
C PRO A 157 -12.54 -2.11 15.25
N TYR A 158 -12.15 -3.37 15.48
CA TYR A 158 -11.42 -3.81 16.66
C TYR A 158 -10.04 -3.14 16.82
N SER A 159 -9.27 -3.04 15.72
CA SER A 159 -7.99 -2.31 15.68
C SER A 159 -7.71 -1.76 14.28
N LYS A 160 -7.32 -0.47 14.19
CA LYS A 160 -7.06 0.25 12.94
C LYS A 160 -6.04 1.38 13.17
N THR A 161 -5.02 1.47 12.33
CA THR A 161 -4.05 2.59 12.22
C THR A 161 -3.93 3.16 10.80
N GLY A 162 -4.45 2.42 9.82
CA GLY A 162 -4.45 2.75 8.40
C GLY A 162 -5.21 1.70 7.59
N GLY A 163 -5.01 1.72 6.26
CA GLY A 163 -5.82 0.93 5.32
C GLY A 163 -5.78 -0.59 5.50
N LEU A 164 -4.77 -1.17 6.17
CA LEU A 164 -4.74 -2.60 6.49
C LEU A 164 -5.95 -3.02 7.33
N GLY A 165 -6.30 -2.22 8.35
CA GLY A 165 -7.49 -2.46 9.18
C GLY A 165 -8.80 -2.39 8.39
N ASP A 166 -8.86 -1.59 7.32
CA ASP A 166 -10.02 -1.48 6.44
C ASP A 166 -10.12 -2.67 5.47
N VAL A 167 -9.01 -3.06 4.85
CA VAL A 167 -8.92 -4.28 4.01
C VAL A 167 -9.37 -5.50 4.82
N CYS A 168 -8.80 -5.69 6.02
CA CYS A 168 -9.13 -6.80 6.90
C CYS A 168 -10.46 -6.64 7.65
N GLY A 169 -11.07 -5.45 7.63
CA GLY A 169 -12.43 -5.21 8.10
C GLY A 169 -13.49 -5.61 7.06
N SER A 170 -13.21 -5.37 5.77
CA SER A 170 -14.22 -5.44 4.70
C SER A 170 -14.07 -6.64 3.75
N LEU A 171 -12.87 -6.96 3.28
CA LEU A 171 -12.64 -8.06 2.33
C LEU A 171 -13.08 -9.44 2.89
N PRO A 172 -12.85 -9.77 4.18
CA PRO A 172 -13.38 -11.00 4.78
C PRO A 172 -14.91 -11.10 4.71
N ILE A 173 -15.62 -9.98 4.91
CA ILE A 173 -17.09 -9.91 4.86
C ILE A 173 -17.57 -10.12 3.42
N ALA A 174 -16.98 -9.42 2.44
CA ALA A 174 -17.33 -9.59 1.03
C ALA A 174 -17.15 -11.04 0.54
N LEU A 175 -16.11 -11.75 1.02
CA LEU A 175 -15.90 -13.17 0.72
C LEU A 175 -16.88 -14.10 1.47
N ALA A 176 -17.24 -13.80 2.72
CA ALA A 176 -18.26 -14.54 3.46
C ALA A 176 -19.66 -14.41 2.82
N VAL A 177 -20.02 -13.20 2.40
CA VAL A 177 -21.25 -12.89 1.63
C VAL A 177 -21.31 -13.67 0.31
N ARG A 178 -20.17 -13.89 -0.35
CA ARG A 178 -20.06 -14.73 -1.56
C ARG A 178 -20.08 -16.24 -1.28
N GLY A 179 -20.06 -16.64 -0.01
CA GLY A 179 -20.28 -18.02 0.45
C GLY A 179 -19.03 -18.75 0.96
N HIS A 180 -17.89 -18.07 1.08
CA HIS A 180 -16.71 -18.65 1.73
C HIS A 180 -16.92 -18.81 3.24
N ARG A 181 -16.28 -19.80 3.86
CA ARG A 181 -16.17 -19.86 5.32
C ARG A 181 -14.91 -19.09 5.71
N VAL A 182 -15.06 -17.96 6.41
CA VAL A 182 -13.97 -17.02 6.62
C VAL A 182 -13.68 -16.84 8.11
N MET A 183 -12.42 -17.08 8.49
CA MET A 183 -11.85 -16.73 9.78
C MET A 183 -10.93 -15.52 9.61
N VAL A 184 -10.93 -14.61 10.58
CA VAL A 184 -9.92 -13.56 10.72
C VAL A 184 -9.22 -13.72 12.07
N VAL A 185 -7.94 -14.08 12.05
CA VAL A 185 -7.08 -14.19 13.23
C VAL A 185 -6.28 -12.90 13.40
N SER A 186 -6.49 -12.22 14.52
CA SER A 186 -5.76 -10.99 14.88
C SER A 186 -5.50 -10.93 16.40
N PRO A 187 -4.63 -10.05 16.92
CA PRO A 187 -4.44 -9.93 18.36
C PRO A 187 -5.58 -9.20 19.10
N ARG A 188 -5.74 -9.51 20.38
CA ARG A 188 -6.70 -8.85 21.29
C ARG A 188 -6.05 -7.66 21.99
N TYR A 189 -6.17 -6.47 21.40
CA TYR A 189 -5.58 -5.22 21.93
C TYR A 189 -6.49 -4.56 22.98
N GLN A 190 -6.46 -5.07 24.21
CA GLN A 190 -7.09 -4.40 25.37
C GLN A 190 -6.12 -3.40 26.02
N ASN A 191 -6.56 -2.19 26.33
CA ASN A 191 -5.72 -1.24 27.07
C ASN A 191 -6.50 -0.32 28.03
N GLY A 192 -7.74 -0.69 28.37
CA GLY A 192 -8.57 0.04 29.32
C GLY A 192 -9.12 1.36 28.77
N THR A 193 -9.09 1.56 27.44
CA THR A 193 -9.75 2.69 26.79
C THR A 193 -11.16 2.32 26.33
N ALA A 194 -11.94 3.29 25.86
CA ALA A 194 -13.27 3.03 25.28
C ALA A 194 -13.21 2.07 24.07
N ALA A 195 -12.07 1.95 23.39
CA ALA A 195 -11.87 1.03 22.27
C ALA A 195 -11.94 -0.45 22.70
N ASP A 196 -11.65 -0.79 23.97
CA ASP A 196 -11.84 -2.13 24.52
C ASP A 196 -13.31 -2.60 24.38
N GLY A 197 -14.26 -1.66 24.33
CA GLY A 197 -15.68 -1.93 24.07
C GLY A 197 -15.95 -2.62 22.72
N ASN A 198 -15.07 -2.45 21.73
CA ASN A 198 -15.18 -3.15 20.44
C ASN A 198 -14.99 -4.67 20.60
N TYR A 199 -14.31 -5.12 21.65
CA TYR A 199 -14.14 -6.54 21.98
C TYR A 199 -15.21 -7.08 22.93
N ALA A 200 -16.22 -6.29 23.33
CA ALA A 200 -17.19 -6.68 24.37
C ALA A 200 -18.11 -7.86 24.00
N ARG A 201 -18.25 -8.18 22.71
CA ARG A 201 -18.99 -9.36 22.23
C ARG A 201 -18.10 -10.59 21.99
N ALA A 202 -16.77 -10.43 22.02
CA ALA A 202 -15.82 -11.52 21.84
C ALA A 202 -15.69 -12.35 23.13
N LYS A 203 -16.06 -13.63 23.05
CA LYS A 203 -16.11 -14.56 24.19
C LYS A 203 -14.86 -15.43 24.24
N ASP A 204 -14.32 -15.67 25.43
CA ASP A 204 -13.28 -16.67 25.64
C ASP A 204 -13.81 -18.06 25.23
N LEU A 205 -13.08 -18.77 24.37
CA LEU A 205 -13.41 -20.13 23.95
C LEU A 205 -12.96 -21.19 24.96
N GLY A 206 -12.23 -20.81 26.01
CA GLY A 206 -11.60 -21.73 26.97
C GLY A 206 -10.41 -22.50 26.40
N VAL A 207 -10.15 -22.42 25.10
CA VAL A 207 -9.01 -23.04 24.43
C VAL A 207 -7.74 -22.26 24.72
N ARG A 208 -6.66 -22.98 25.02
CA ARG A 208 -5.31 -22.47 25.27
C ARG A 208 -4.31 -23.28 24.46
N VAL A 209 -3.31 -22.61 23.90
CA VAL A 209 -2.23 -23.23 23.11
C VAL A 209 -0.88 -22.81 23.67
N THR A 210 0.07 -23.74 23.70
CA THR A 210 1.45 -23.48 24.10
C THR A 210 2.31 -23.24 22.86
N VAL A 211 2.92 -22.07 22.77
CA VAL A 211 3.89 -21.69 21.74
C VAL A 211 5.30 -21.77 22.31
N HIS A 212 6.19 -22.50 21.65
CA HIS A 212 7.60 -22.58 22.04
C HIS A 212 8.42 -21.59 21.21
N CYS A 213 8.78 -20.46 21.83
CA CYS A 213 9.47 -19.34 21.19
C CYS A 213 10.22 -18.50 22.23
N PHE A 214 11.22 -17.72 21.81
CA PHE A 214 12.02 -16.82 22.68
C PHE A 214 12.62 -17.54 23.91
N GLY A 215 13.10 -18.77 23.70
CA GLY A 215 13.68 -19.62 24.75
C GLY A 215 12.68 -20.14 25.80
N ALA A 216 11.38 -19.91 25.64
CA ALA A 216 10.36 -20.17 26.63
C ALA A 216 9.11 -20.86 26.05
N SER A 217 8.19 -21.24 26.94
CA SER A 217 6.86 -21.77 26.59
C SER A 217 5.82 -20.72 26.96
N GLN A 218 5.15 -20.17 25.96
CA GLN A 218 4.19 -19.07 26.08
C GLN A 218 2.78 -19.62 25.92
N GLN A 219 1.83 -19.27 26.80
CA GLN A 219 0.44 -19.66 26.64
C GLN A 219 -0.34 -18.55 25.95
N VAL A 220 -0.94 -18.85 24.80
CA VAL A 220 -1.89 -17.97 24.11
C VAL A 220 -3.32 -18.45 24.32
N SER A 221 -4.26 -17.51 24.31
CA SER A 221 -5.69 -17.77 24.47
C SER A 221 -6.49 -17.26 23.26
N PHE A 222 -7.68 -17.84 23.04
CA PHE A 222 -8.54 -17.50 21.90
C PHE A 222 -9.89 -16.98 22.37
N TYR A 223 -10.21 -15.76 21.96
CA TYR A 223 -11.55 -15.18 22.06
C TYR A 223 -12.22 -15.19 20.67
N HIS A 224 -13.54 -15.24 20.62
CA HIS A 224 -14.29 -15.35 19.37
C HIS A 224 -15.57 -14.51 19.34
N GLU A 225 -15.82 -13.88 18.19
CA GLU A 225 -17.09 -13.25 17.82
C GLU A 225 -17.49 -13.70 16.41
N TYR A 226 -18.74 -14.13 16.22
CA TYR A 226 -19.30 -14.36 14.88
C TYR A 226 -20.09 -13.14 14.45
N ARG A 227 -19.65 -12.46 13.38
CA ARG A 227 -20.22 -11.19 12.91
C ARG A 227 -20.11 -11.08 11.40
N ASP A 228 -21.17 -10.66 10.73
CA ASP A 228 -21.24 -10.40 9.27
C ASP A 228 -20.82 -11.61 8.40
N GLY A 229 -21.11 -12.82 8.88
CA GLY A 229 -20.73 -14.08 8.22
C GLY A 229 -19.32 -14.60 8.56
N VAL A 230 -18.52 -13.80 9.26
CA VAL A 230 -17.09 -14.04 9.54
C VAL A 230 -16.87 -14.51 10.99
N ASP A 231 -15.97 -15.48 11.16
CA ASP A 231 -15.41 -15.93 12.44
C ASP A 231 -14.24 -15.02 12.85
N TRP A 232 -14.50 -14.02 13.68
CA TRP A 232 -13.44 -13.13 14.22
C TRP A 232 -12.80 -13.81 15.44
N VAL A 233 -11.52 -14.17 15.32
CA VAL A 233 -10.75 -14.90 16.34
C VAL A 233 -9.63 -14.00 16.84
N PHE A 234 -9.60 -13.76 18.15
CA PHE A 234 -8.62 -12.88 18.78
C PHE A 234 -7.63 -13.67 19.63
N VAL A 235 -6.35 -13.55 19.27
CA VAL A 235 -5.23 -14.13 20.02
C VAL A 235 -4.91 -13.20 21.19
N ASP A 236 -5.12 -13.70 22.40
CA ASP A 236 -4.98 -12.93 23.63
C ASP A 236 -3.83 -13.44 24.49
N HIS A 237 -2.97 -12.48 24.88
CA HIS A 237 -1.73 -12.66 25.63
C HIS A 237 -1.32 -11.28 26.19
N GLN A 238 -0.70 -11.23 27.37
CA GLN A 238 -0.36 -9.99 28.07
C GLN A 238 0.48 -9.00 27.24
N SER A 239 1.30 -9.49 26.31
CA SER A 239 2.09 -8.62 25.42
C SER A 239 1.27 -7.79 24.41
N TYR A 240 -0.01 -8.08 24.22
CA TYR A 240 -0.92 -7.23 23.44
C TYR A 240 -1.63 -6.17 24.29
N HIS A 241 -1.65 -6.35 25.62
CA HIS A 241 -2.41 -5.50 26.54
C HIS A 241 -1.64 -4.24 26.95
N ARG A 242 -1.55 -3.25 26.05
CA ARG A 242 -0.75 -2.03 26.26
C ARG A 242 -1.35 -0.78 25.59
N PRO A 243 -1.14 0.42 26.17
CA PRO A 243 -1.53 1.68 25.53
C PRO A 243 -0.70 1.93 24.26
N GLY A 244 -1.20 2.83 23.40
CA GLY A 244 -0.64 3.10 22.08
C GLY A 244 -1.42 2.41 20.98
N ASN A 245 -0.75 2.15 19.85
CA ASN A 245 -1.29 1.46 18.69
C ASN A 245 -0.73 0.02 18.59
N PRO A 246 -1.21 -0.85 17.67
CA PRO A 246 -0.70 -2.20 17.47
C PRO A 246 0.82 -2.38 17.38
N TYR A 247 1.59 -1.36 16.98
CA TYR A 247 3.05 -1.44 16.74
C TYR A 247 3.91 -0.60 17.70
N GLY A 248 3.36 0.44 18.32
CA GLY A 248 4.13 1.39 19.14
C GLY A 248 3.29 2.39 19.93
N ASP A 249 3.96 3.19 20.76
CA ASP A 249 3.37 4.31 21.51
C ASP A 249 4.05 5.66 21.15
N SER A 250 3.89 6.69 21.99
CA SER A 250 4.49 8.02 21.79
C SER A 250 6.02 8.06 21.88
N LYS A 251 6.67 6.95 22.24
CA LYS A 251 8.13 6.77 22.27
C LYS A 251 8.65 5.98 21.06
N GLY A 252 7.75 5.49 20.19
CA GLY A 252 8.09 4.71 19.00
C GLY A 252 7.58 3.26 19.03
N ALA A 253 8.10 2.44 18.13
CA ALA A 253 7.76 1.04 17.98
C ALA A 253 8.21 0.20 19.20
N PHE A 254 7.44 -0.81 19.55
CA PHE A 254 7.79 -1.70 20.65
C PHE A 254 8.91 -2.68 20.26
N GLY A 255 9.99 -2.73 21.04
CA GLY A 255 11.12 -3.65 20.81
C GLY A 255 10.81 -5.14 20.97
N ASP A 256 9.61 -5.52 21.43
CA ASP A 256 9.11 -6.90 21.44
C ASP A 256 8.12 -7.19 20.29
N ASN A 257 8.08 -6.35 19.25
CA ASN A 257 7.22 -6.56 18.08
C ASN A 257 7.47 -7.92 17.41
N GLN A 258 8.73 -8.35 17.23
CA GLN A 258 9.04 -9.69 16.72
C GLN A 258 8.41 -10.81 17.56
N PHE A 259 8.46 -10.68 18.89
CA PHE A 259 7.85 -11.64 19.83
C PHE A 259 6.32 -11.68 19.68
N ARG A 260 5.68 -10.51 19.72
CA ARG A 260 4.23 -10.35 19.59
C ARG A 260 3.71 -10.99 18.29
N PHE A 261 4.32 -10.68 17.15
CA PHE A 261 3.88 -11.23 15.87
C PHE A 261 4.31 -12.68 15.61
N THR A 262 5.36 -13.17 16.30
CA THR A 262 5.66 -14.62 16.38
C THR A 262 4.52 -15.38 17.07
N LEU A 263 4.00 -14.88 18.20
CA LEU A 263 2.85 -15.48 18.89
C LEU A 263 1.61 -15.51 18.00
N LEU A 264 1.29 -14.42 17.30
CA LEU A 264 0.19 -14.36 16.33
C LEU A 264 0.32 -15.47 15.27
N CYS A 265 1.50 -15.61 14.66
CA CYS A 265 1.71 -16.58 13.58
C CYS A 265 1.58 -18.04 14.04
N HIS A 266 2.17 -18.40 15.19
CA HIS A 266 2.00 -19.75 15.75
C HIS A 266 0.54 -20.01 16.14
N ALA A 267 -0.13 -19.07 16.80
CA ALA A 267 -1.54 -19.18 17.18
C ALA A 267 -2.48 -19.33 15.97
N ALA A 268 -2.22 -18.58 14.89
CA ALA A 268 -3.00 -18.62 13.66
C ALA A 268 -2.85 -19.94 12.89
N CYS A 269 -1.70 -20.63 13.00
CA CYS A 269 -1.58 -21.99 12.47
C CYS A 269 -2.35 -23.03 13.29
N GLU A 270 -2.50 -22.85 14.61
CA GLU A 270 -3.20 -23.82 15.47
C GLU A 270 -4.73 -23.62 15.44
N ALA A 271 -5.21 -22.37 15.35
CA ALA A 271 -6.62 -22.02 15.42
C ALA A 271 -7.55 -22.80 14.46
N PRO A 272 -7.21 -23.01 13.16
CA PRO A 272 -8.05 -23.79 12.25
C PRO A 272 -8.16 -25.27 12.63
N LEU A 273 -7.19 -25.81 13.38
CA LEU A 273 -7.16 -27.21 13.85
C LEU A 273 -7.95 -27.40 15.14
N VAL A 274 -7.89 -26.43 16.07
CA VAL A 274 -8.37 -26.62 17.46
C VAL A 274 -9.69 -25.91 17.80
N LEU A 275 -10.18 -24.97 16.99
CA LEU A 275 -11.39 -24.18 17.31
C LEU A 275 -12.64 -24.73 16.58
N PRO A 276 -13.62 -25.35 17.27
CA PRO A 276 -14.81 -25.95 16.65
C PRO A 276 -15.92 -24.91 16.40
N LEU A 277 -15.60 -23.86 15.65
CA LEU A 277 -16.51 -22.73 15.42
C LEU A 277 -17.73 -23.16 14.59
N GLY A 278 -18.94 -23.00 15.13
CA GLY A 278 -20.15 -23.57 14.52
C GLY A 278 -20.28 -25.10 14.65
N GLY A 279 -19.53 -25.72 15.56
CA GLY A 279 -19.60 -27.15 15.89
C GLY A 279 -18.54 -28.04 15.22
N PHE A 280 -17.71 -27.49 14.33
CA PHE A 280 -16.63 -28.22 13.65
C PHE A 280 -15.47 -27.28 13.29
N THR A 281 -14.26 -27.82 13.20
CA THR A 281 -13.04 -27.03 12.97
C THR A 281 -12.93 -26.57 11.51
N PHE A 282 -12.01 -25.65 11.19
CA PHE A 282 -11.72 -25.25 9.80
C PHE A 282 -10.90 -26.32 9.07
N GLY A 283 -10.06 -27.05 9.81
CA GLY A 283 -9.32 -28.21 9.34
C GLY A 283 -8.15 -27.87 8.40
N GLU A 284 -7.46 -28.93 7.98
CA GLU A 284 -6.17 -28.81 7.28
C GLU A 284 -6.26 -28.31 5.84
N LYS A 285 -7.45 -28.31 5.22
CA LYS A 285 -7.66 -27.75 3.87
C LYS A 285 -8.07 -26.28 3.94
N SER A 286 -7.23 -25.49 4.62
CA SER A 286 -7.41 -24.05 4.79
C SER A 286 -6.49 -23.25 3.86
N LEU A 287 -7.00 -22.13 3.35
CA LEU A 287 -6.25 -21.14 2.58
C LEU A 287 -5.91 -19.95 3.49
N PHE A 288 -4.63 -19.79 3.82
CA PHE A 288 -4.14 -18.70 4.65
C PHE A 288 -3.89 -17.44 3.82
N LEU A 289 -4.46 -16.31 4.22
CA LEU A 289 -4.18 -14.98 3.65
C LEU A 289 -3.41 -14.17 4.69
N VAL A 290 -2.11 -14.03 4.49
CA VAL A 290 -1.18 -13.52 5.50
C VAL A 290 -0.79 -12.10 5.14
N ASN A 291 -1.15 -11.14 5.99
CA ASN A 291 -1.06 -9.71 5.70
C ASN A 291 0.23 -9.12 6.26
N ASP A 292 1.07 -8.62 5.33
CA ASP A 292 2.40 -8.04 5.58
C ASP A 292 3.32 -8.93 6.44
N TRP A 293 4.39 -8.34 6.98
CA TRP A 293 5.37 -9.05 7.79
C TRP A 293 4.79 -9.60 9.10
N HIS A 294 3.74 -8.98 9.64
CA HIS A 294 3.08 -9.37 10.90
C HIS A 294 2.53 -10.80 10.88
N ALA A 295 2.15 -11.29 9.71
CA ALA A 295 1.70 -12.66 9.49
C ALA A 295 2.70 -13.51 8.68
N GLY A 296 3.83 -12.93 8.27
CA GLY A 296 4.78 -13.52 7.32
C GLY A 296 5.48 -14.80 7.79
N LEU A 297 5.48 -15.09 9.09
CA LEU A 297 6.01 -16.34 9.65
C LEU A 297 5.07 -17.55 9.42
N VAL A 298 3.77 -17.34 9.17
CA VAL A 298 2.78 -18.41 8.93
C VAL A 298 3.16 -19.36 7.76
N PRO A 299 3.45 -18.90 6.51
CA PRO A 299 3.81 -19.81 5.42
C PRO A 299 5.11 -20.59 5.70
N ILE A 300 6.03 -20.00 6.47
CA ILE A 300 7.26 -20.64 6.92
C ILE A 300 6.93 -21.74 7.94
N LEU A 301 6.03 -21.48 8.89
CA LEU A 301 5.56 -22.48 9.85
C LEU A 301 4.82 -23.63 9.17
N LEU A 302 3.96 -23.36 8.17
CA LEU A 302 3.29 -24.41 7.38
C LEU A 302 4.29 -25.40 6.80
N ALA A 303 5.36 -24.89 6.16
CA ALA A 303 6.38 -25.73 5.53
C ALA A 303 7.42 -26.32 6.52
N ALA A 304 7.72 -25.65 7.63
CA ALA A 304 8.74 -26.08 8.60
C ALA A 304 8.20 -26.99 9.72
N LYS A 305 7.02 -26.66 10.26
CA LYS A 305 6.44 -27.30 11.47
C LYS A 305 5.34 -28.32 11.16
N TYR A 306 4.60 -28.18 10.06
CA TYR A 306 3.39 -28.99 9.83
C TYR A 306 3.52 -29.97 8.65
N ARG A 307 3.79 -29.48 7.42
CA ARG A 307 3.83 -30.31 6.20
C ARG A 307 4.76 -31.54 6.31
N PRO A 308 5.99 -31.46 6.89
CA PRO A 308 6.88 -32.60 7.03
C PRO A 308 6.33 -33.72 7.92
N TYR A 309 5.48 -33.37 8.90
CA TYR A 309 4.89 -34.28 9.87
C TYR A 309 3.50 -34.79 9.48
N GLY A 310 3.00 -34.40 8.31
CA GLY A 310 1.75 -34.88 7.75
C GLY A 310 0.62 -33.86 7.71
N VAL A 311 0.70 -32.81 8.55
CA VAL A 311 -0.36 -31.82 8.76
C VAL A 311 -0.29 -30.72 7.71
N TYR A 312 -1.42 -30.14 7.30
CA TYR A 312 -1.49 -28.99 6.38
C TYR A 312 -0.89 -29.23 4.97
N LYS A 313 -0.81 -30.49 4.51
CA LYS A 313 -0.36 -30.85 3.15
C LYS A 313 -1.19 -30.20 2.04
N ASP A 314 -2.51 -30.16 2.22
CA ASP A 314 -3.44 -29.54 1.27
C ASP A 314 -3.69 -28.05 1.54
N ALA A 315 -3.15 -27.51 2.65
CA ALA A 315 -3.22 -26.09 2.94
C ALA A 315 -2.33 -25.28 1.99
N ARG A 316 -2.71 -24.02 1.79
CA ARG A 316 -2.03 -23.07 0.92
C ARG A 316 -1.98 -21.70 1.56
N SER A 317 -1.11 -20.85 1.03
CA SER A 317 -0.78 -19.55 1.60
C SER A 317 -0.61 -18.48 0.53
N ILE A 318 -1.25 -17.34 0.74
CA ILE A 318 -1.09 -16.12 -0.06
C ILE A 318 -0.52 -15.04 0.84
N LEU A 319 0.65 -14.52 0.50
CA LEU A 319 1.17 -13.30 1.11
C LEU A 319 0.46 -12.10 0.49
N ILE A 320 -0.16 -11.24 1.30
CA ILE A 320 -0.70 -9.94 0.87
C ILE A 320 0.27 -8.85 1.34
N ILE A 321 0.86 -8.12 0.39
CA ILE A 321 1.79 -7.02 0.65
C ILE A 321 1.02 -5.70 0.49
N HIS A 322 0.84 -4.94 1.57
CA HIS A 322 0.29 -3.59 1.53
C HIS A 322 1.40 -2.53 1.44
N ASN A 323 2.59 -2.84 1.93
CA ASN A 323 3.78 -1.99 1.81
C ASN A 323 5.10 -2.80 1.91
N LEU A 324 6.22 -2.24 1.45
CA LEU A 324 7.57 -2.80 1.62
C LEU A 324 8.49 -2.01 2.56
N ALA A 325 8.00 -0.92 3.16
CA ALA A 325 8.77 -0.11 4.11
C ALA A 325 8.96 -0.82 5.45
N HIS A 326 7.97 -1.63 5.87
CA HIS A 326 8.03 -2.44 7.09
C HIS A 326 8.13 -3.93 6.74
N GLN A 327 9.33 -4.50 6.86
CA GLN A 327 9.60 -5.89 6.44
C GLN A 327 9.75 -6.88 7.61
N GLY A 328 9.66 -6.42 8.86
CA GLY A 328 9.90 -7.25 10.04
C GLY A 328 11.36 -7.72 10.12
N VAL A 329 12.28 -6.76 10.21
CA VAL A 329 13.73 -7.02 10.20
C VAL A 329 14.30 -6.88 11.60
N GLU A 330 15.07 -7.87 12.04
CA GLU A 330 15.72 -7.94 13.35
C GLU A 330 17.13 -8.55 13.20
N PRO A 331 18.06 -8.36 14.15
CA PRO A 331 19.40 -8.95 14.09
C PRO A 331 19.36 -10.49 13.94
N ALA A 332 20.29 -11.08 13.17
CA ALA A 332 20.29 -12.52 12.88
C ALA A 332 20.33 -13.41 14.13
N ALA A 333 20.95 -12.93 15.21
CA ALA A 333 20.97 -13.60 16.52
C ALA A 333 19.58 -13.89 17.11
N THR A 334 18.53 -13.19 16.64
CA THR A 334 17.14 -13.44 17.06
C THR A 334 16.50 -14.67 16.41
N TYR A 335 17.14 -15.31 15.43
CA TYR A 335 16.53 -16.44 14.69
C TYR A 335 16.01 -17.57 15.58
N SER A 336 16.79 -17.96 16.60
CA SER A 336 16.44 -19.02 17.56
C SER A 336 15.18 -18.69 18.38
N ASN A 337 14.77 -17.42 18.45
CA ASN A 337 13.56 -17.00 19.13
C ASN A 337 12.28 -17.37 18.36
N LEU A 338 12.34 -17.55 17.04
CA LEU A 338 11.14 -17.76 16.19
C LEU A 338 10.47 -19.12 16.38
N GLY A 339 11.14 -20.08 17.04
CA GLY A 339 10.65 -21.45 17.21
C GLY A 339 10.72 -22.30 15.93
N LEU A 340 11.69 -22.02 15.05
CA LEU A 340 11.95 -22.74 13.80
C LEU A 340 13.17 -23.68 13.91
N PRO A 341 13.21 -24.81 13.17
CA PRO A 341 14.41 -25.65 13.05
C PRO A 341 15.59 -24.89 12.42
N SER A 342 16.84 -25.29 12.70
CA SER A 342 18.03 -24.50 12.31
C SER A 342 18.25 -24.41 10.80
N GLU A 343 17.87 -25.44 10.05
CA GLU A 343 17.94 -25.52 8.60
C GLU A 343 17.07 -24.48 7.88
N TRP A 344 16.04 -23.93 8.54
CA TRP A 344 15.17 -22.89 7.98
C TRP A 344 15.75 -21.47 8.05
N TYR A 345 16.95 -21.28 8.62
CA TYR A 345 17.60 -19.96 8.68
C TYR A 345 17.73 -19.31 7.29
N GLY A 346 18.04 -20.08 6.25
CA GLY A 346 18.13 -19.57 4.87
C GLY A 346 16.83 -18.96 4.32
N ALA A 347 15.66 -19.34 4.85
CA ALA A 347 14.38 -18.79 4.44
C ALA A 347 14.20 -17.34 4.90
N VAL A 348 14.48 -17.04 6.17
CA VAL A 348 14.35 -15.67 6.74
C VAL A 348 15.64 -14.85 6.70
N GLY A 349 16.80 -15.50 6.64
CA GLY A 349 18.11 -14.84 6.73
C GLY A 349 18.32 -13.81 5.62
N TRP A 350 18.84 -12.66 6.00
CA TRP A 350 19.09 -11.51 5.14
C TRP A 350 20.47 -10.93 5.48
N VAL A 351 21.16 -10.39 4.48
CA VAL A 351 22.42 -9.66 4.69
C VAL A 351 22.30 -8.34 3.96
N PHE A 352 22.35 -7.24 4.70
CA PHE A 352 22.36 -5.91 4.11
C PHE A 352 23.60 -5.70 3.20
N PRO A 353 23.58 -4.77 2.25
CA PRO A 353 24.78 -4.40 1.50
C PRO A 353 25.80 -3.64 2.37
N THR A 354 27.06 -3.62 1.94
CA THR A 354 28.17 -3.00 2.69
C THR A 354 28.03 -1.49 2.90
N TRP A 355 27.31 -0.79 2.03
CA TRP A 355 27.01 0.64 2.16
C TRP A 355 25.89 0.94 3.16
N ALA A 356 25.08 -0.05 3.55
CA ALA A 356 24.00 0.09 4.53
C ALA A 356 24.46 -0.27 5.97
N ARG A 357 25.76 -0.48 6.18
CA ARG A 357 26.34 -0.81 7.48
C ARG A 357 26.29 0.38 8.43
N THR A 358 25.90 0.13 9.67
CA THR A 358 25.68 1.14 10.71
C THR A 358 26.94 1.46 11.53
N HIS A 359 27.89 0.53 11.63
CA HIS A 359 29.17 0.72 12.33
C HIS A 359 30.27 -0.23 11.82
N ALA A 360 31.54 0.02 12.18
CA ALA A 360 32.70 -0.71 11.67
C ALA A 360 32.70 -2.24 11.94
N LEU A 361 32.00 -2.71 12.98
CA LEU A 361 31.85 -4.13 13.31
C LEU A 361 30.51 -4.73 12.85
N ASP A 362 29.76 -4.03 11.99
CA ASP A 362 28.43 -4.46 11.55
C ASP A 362 28.57 -5.55 10.47
N THR A 363 28.12 -6.77 10.76
CA THR A 363 28.04 -7.84 9.75
C THR A 363 26.80 -7.70 8.87
N GLY A 364 25.84 -6.85 9.24
CA GLY A 364 24.58 -6.63 8.52
C GLY A 364 23.70 -7.86 8.41
N GLU A 365 23.95 -8.88 9.23
CA GLU A 365 23.21 -10.14 9.24
C GLU A 365 21.91 -9.96 10.04
N ALA A 366 20.79 -10.22 9.38
CA ALA A 366 19.45 -10.03 9.91
C ALA A 366 18.56 -11.26 9.64
N VAL A 367 17.46 -11.37 10.38
CA VAL A 367 16.26 -12.09 9.92
C VAL A 367 15.28 -11.08 9.35
N ASN A 368 14.62 -11.42 8.25
CA ASN A 368 13.62 -10.59 7.59
C ASN A 368 12.36 -11.45 7.35
N VAL A 369 11.31 -11.18 8.13
CA VAL A 369 10.10 -12.01 8.16
C VAL A 369 9.31 -11.91 6.86
N LEU A 370 9.22 -10.72 6.25
CA LEU A 370 8.56 -10.53 4.97
C LEU A 370 9.31 -11.23 3.82
N LYS A 371 10.64 -11.16 3.82
CA LYS A 371 11.49 -11.92 2.88
C LYS A 371 11.27 -13.43 3.04
N GLY A 372 11.13 -13.93 4.27
CA GLY A 372 10.76 -15.33 4.53
C GLY A 372 9.38 -15.71 3.97
N ALA A 373 8.39 -14.82 4.08
CA ALA A 373 7.07 -15.01 3.48
C ALA A 373 7.11 -15.01 1.95
N ILE A 374 7.89 -14.11 1.34
CA ILE A 374 8.12 -14.06 -0.12
C ILE A 374 8.83 -15.33 -0.61
N VAL A 375 9.71 -15.94 0.19
CA VAL A 375 10.37 -17.21 -0.14
C VAL A 375 9.43 -18.43 -0.02
N THR A 376 8.41 -18.39 0.84
CA THR A 376 7.64 -19.60 1.23
C THR A 376 6.18 -19.64 0.78
N SER A 377 5.55 -18.49 0.54
CA SER A 377 4.13 -18.40 0.13
C SER A 377 3.87 -19.06 -1.23
N ASP A 378 2.65 -19.56 -1.45
CA ASP A 378 2.29 -20.24 -2.69
C ASP A 378 1.97 -19.21 -3.81
N ARG A 379 1.29 -18.11 -3.46
CA ARG A 379 1.14 -16.90 -4.30
C ARG A 379 1.41 -15.62 -3.51
N ILE A 380 1.58 -14.51 -4.22
CA ILE A 380 1.72 -13.17 -3.63
C ILE A 380 0.66 -12.26 -4.26
N ILE A 381 -0.11 -11.57 -3.42
CA ILE A 381 -1.00 -10.48 -3.84
C ILE A 381 -0.42 -9.17 -3.31
N THR A 382 -0.61 -8.10 -4.07
CA THR A 382 -0.36 -6.74 -3.61
C THR A 382 -1.46 -5.81 -4.11
N VAL A 383 -1.58 -4.64 -3.50
CA VAL A 383 -2.80 -3.83 -3.50
C VAL A 383 -3.05 -2.98 -4.76
N SER A 384 -2.25 -3.15 -5.81
CA SER A 384 -2.52 -2.73 -7.20
C SER A 384 -1.54 -3.38 -8.19
N GLN A 385 -1.82 -3.32 -9.49
CA GLN A 385 -1.01 -3.93 -10.56
C GLN A 385 0.17 -3.04 -11.00
N GLY A 386 0.04 -1.72 -10.90
CA GLY A 386 1.13 -0.76 -10.94
C GLY A 386 2.08 -0.97 -9.76
N TYR A 387 1.55 -1.17 -8.54
CA TYR A 387 2.39 -1.46 -7.39
C TYR A 387 3.07 -2.85 -7.48
N ALA A 388 2.39 -3.86 -8.03
CA ALA A 388 2.99 -5.15 -8.37
C ALA A 388 4.15 -5.06 -9.38
N TRP A 389 4.23 -3.98 -10.17
CA TRP A 389 5.42 -3.66 -10.96
C TRP A 389 6.47 -2.91 -10.14
N GLU A 390 6.09 -1.88 -9.39
CA GLU A 390 7.02 -1.03 -8.62
C GLU A 390 7.81 -1.81 -7.56
N ILE A 391 7.21 -2.81 -6.90
CA ILE A 391 7.94 -3.70 -5.97
C ILE A 391 9.02 -4.56 -6.66
N THR A 392 9.06 -4.58 -7.99
CA THR A 392 10.10 -5.24 -8.79
C THR A 392 11.17 -4.27 -9.33
N THR A 393 11.13 -2.97 -8.98
CA THR A 393 12.18 -1.99 -9.29
C THR A 393 13.05 -1.68 -8.06
N VAL A 394 14.25 -1.12 -8.27
CA VAL A 394 15.20 -0.79 -7.19
C VAL A 394 14.62 0.23 -6.21
N GLU A 395 13.83 1.17 -6.74
CA GLU A 395 13.22 2.28 -6.00
C GLU A 395 12.01 1.82 -5.16
N GLY A 396 11.15 0.96 -5.71
CA GLY A 396 9.93 0.50 -5.05
C GLY A 396 10.05 -0.83 -4.29
N GLY A 397 11.13 -1.59 -4.52
CA GLY A 397 11.34 -2.92 -3.96
C GLY A 397 12.07 -2.98 -2.60
N TYR A 398 12.58 -1.86 -2.08
CA TYR A 398 13.23 -1.75 -0.76
C TYR A 398 14.28 -2.87 -0.49
N GLY A 399 15.13 -3.16 -1.48
CA GLY A 399 16.16 -4.21 -1.40
C GLY A 399 15.68 -5.63 -1.76
N LEU A 400 14.37 -5.88 -1.79
CA LEU A 400 13.76 -7.16 -2.14
C LEU A 400 13.40 -7.29 -3.63
N GLN A 401 13.72 -6.29 -4.46
CA GLN A 401 13.34 -6.21 -5.88
C GLN A 401 13.71 -7.45 -6.71
N ASP A 402 14.90 -8.02 -6.50
CA ASP A 402 15.38 -9.18 -7.26
C ASP A 402 14.65 -10.47 -6.84
N LEU A 403 14.37 -10.61 -5.55
CA LEU A 403 13.60 -11.73 -5.01
C LEU A 403 12.16 -11.69 -5.53
N LEU A 404 11.51 -10.52 -5.49
CA LEU A 404 10.16 -10.33 -6.03
C LEU A 404 10.14 -10.50 -7.56
N SER A 405 11.15 -10.01 -8.28
CA SER A 405 11.32 -10.26 -9.71
C SER A 405 11.44 -11.75 -10.04
N SER A 406 12.16 -12.53 -9.23
CA SER A 406 12.29 -13.99 -9.42
C SER A 406 10.96 -14.73 -9.23
N ARG A 407 10.01 -14.15 -8.49
CA ARG A 407 8.66 -14.69 -8.27
C ARG A 407 7.55 -13.96 -9.03
N LYS A 408 7.88 -13.14 -10.03
CA LYS A 408 6.94 -12.28 -10.78
C LYS A 408 5.75 -13.03 -11.42
N SER A 409 5.89 -14.32 -11.73
CA SER A 409 4.79 -15.17 -12.24
C SER A 409 3.69 -15.50 -11.21
N VAL A 410 3.97 -15.31 -9.91
CA VAL A 410 3.02 -15.55 -8.82
C VAL A 410 2.60 -14.28 -8.07
N ILE A 411 3.10 -13.11 -8.49
CA ILE A 411 2.68 -11.80 -7.99
C ILE A 411 1.46 -11.32 -8.79
N ASN A 412 0.38 -10.96 -8.11
CA ASN A 412 -0.81 -10.36 -8.71
C ASN A 412 -1.16 -9.04 -8.02
N GLY A 413 -1.45 -8.00 -8.81
CA GLY A 413 -2.03 -6.77 -8.30
C GLY A 413 -3.55 -6.84 -8.27
N ILE A 414 -4.15 -6.58 -7.11
CA ILE A 414 -5.61 -6.43 -6.97
C ILE A 414 -5.88 -5.12 -6.22
N THR A 415 -6.54 -4.19 -6.89
CA THR A 415 -6.95 -2.91 -6.29
C THR A 415 -7.89 -3.16 -5.11
N ASN A 416 -7.66 -2.48 -3.99
CA ASN A 416 -8.56 -2.52 -2.85
C ASN A 416 -9.95 -1.97 -3.20
N GLY A 417 -10.98 -2.49 -2.54
CA GLY A 417 -12.29 -1.85 -2.53
C GLY A 417 -12.35 -0.66 -1.57
N ILE A 418 -13.46 0.07 -1.61
CA ILE A 418 -13.89 0.99 -0.56
C ILE A 418 -15.14 0.47 0.14
N ASN A 419 -15.32 0.84 1.40
CA ASN A 419 -16.57 0.59 2.12
C ASN A 419 -17.65 1.53 1.59
N VAL A 420 -18.55 1.03 0.74
CA VAL A 420 -19.56 1.87 0.08
C VAL A 420 -20.69 2.33 1.00
N ASP A 421 -20.93 1.65 2.12
CA ASP A 421 -21.93 2.09 3.13
C ASP A 421 -21.44 3.30 3.94
N GLU A 422 -20.12 3.45 4.07
CA GLU A 422 -19.44 4.58 4.72
C GLU A 422 -19.13 5.71 3.71
N TRP A 423 -18.83 5.36 2.46
CA TRP A 423 -18.42 6.29 1.41
C TRP A 423 -19.45 6.35 0.25
N ASP A 424 -20.63 6.90 0.52
CA ASP A 424 -21.66 7.21 -0.49
C ASP A 424 -22.29 8.60 -0.28
N PRO A 425 -22.12 9.56 -1.22
CA PRO A 425 -22.68 10.91 -1.08
C PRO A 425 -24.22 10.99 -1.05
N SER A 426 -24.93 9.89 -1.31
CA SER A 426 -26.39 9.81 -1.19
C SER A 426 -26.89 9.44 0.21
N THR A 427 -26.01 8.98 1.10
CA THR A 427 -26.36 8.55 2.48
C THR A 427 -25.38 8.99 3.57
N ASP A 428 -24.17 9.46 3.24
CA ASP A 428 -23.11 9.84 4.18
C ASP A 428 -23.60 10.79 5.30
N GLU A 429 -23.52 10.35 6.55
CA GLU A 429 -23.98 11.08 7.73
C GLU A 429 -23.10 12.30 8.09
N HIS A 430 -21.92 12.42 7.49
CA HIS A 430 -20.95 13.47 7.80
C HIS A 430 -21.06 14.71 6.91
N ILE A 431 -21.81 14.63 5.80
CA ILE A 431 -22.00 15.74 4.84
C ILE A 431 -23.37 16.42 5.01
N PRO A 432 -23.45 17.75 4.82
CA PRO A 432 -24.67 18.51 5.13
C PRO A 432 -25.79 18.38 4.07
N PHE A 433 -25.49 17.88 2.88
CA PHE A 433 -26.45 17.66 1.79
C PHE A 433 -26.07 16.40 0.99
N HIS A 434 -27.08 15.62 0.60
CA HIS A 434 -26.89 14.37 -0.15
C HIS A 434 -27.08 14.58 -1.66
N TYR A 435 -26.29 13.87 -2.47
CA TYR A 435 -26.31 13.95 -3.94
C TYR A 435 -25.96 12.60 -4.58
N SER A 436 -26.18 12.44 -5.89
CA SER A 436 -26.00 11.16 -6.60
C SER A 436 -25.19 11.32 -7.89
N VAL A 437 -25.06 10.25 -8.68
CA VAL A 437 -24.50 10.29 -10.05
C VAL A 437 -25.46 10.93 -11.06
N ASP A 438 -26.74 11.04 -10.71
CA ASP A 438 -27.79 11.60 -11.56
C ASP A 438 -27.91 13.12 -11.35
N ASP A 439 -27.93 13.57 -10.09
CA ASP A 439 -28.03 14.99 -9.68
C ASP A 439 -26.85 15.41 -8.80
N PHE A 440 -26.14 16.45 -9.23
CA PHE A 440 -24.98 17.04 -8.55
C PHE A 440 -25.28 18.36 -7.83
N SER A 441 -26.50 18.88 -7.90
CA SER A 441 -26.84 20.22 -7.41
C SER A 441 -26.51 20.44 -5.92
N ASP A 442 -26.67 19.40 -5.10
CA ASP A 442 -26.38 19.43 -3.67
C ASP A 442 -24.88 19.30 -3.33
N LYS A 443 -24.04 18.81 -4.25
CA LYS A 443 -22.56 18.88 -4.11
C LYS A 443 -22.08 20.34 -4.00
N VAL A 444 -22.69 21.25 -4.76
CA VAL A 444 -22.39 22.69 -4.70
C VAL A 444 -22.78 23.28 -3.33
N LYS A 445 -23.87 22.78 -2.73
CA LYS A 445 -24.26 23.18 -1.36
C LYS A 445 -23.24 22.66 -0.32
N CYS A 446 -22.75 21.43 -0.46
CA CYS A 446 -21.66 20.89 0.36
C CYS A 446 -20.36 21.72 0.24
N LYS A 447 -20.00 22.15 -0.97
CA LYS A 447 -18.88 23.10 -1.20
C LYS A 447 -19.08 24.42 -0.47
N MET A 448 -20.24 25.05 -0.61
CA MET A 448 -20.56 26.31 0.07
C MET A 448 -20.59 26.16 1.60
N ALA A 449 -21.05 25.02 2.11
CA ALA A 449 -21.03 24.70 3.54
C ALA A 449 -19.60 24.52 4.07
N LEU A 450 -18.74 23.80 3.34
CA LEU A 450 -17.32 23.63 3.67
C LEU A 450 -16.56 24.97 3.63
N GLN A 451 -16.79 25.80 2.61
CA GLN A 451 -16.24 27.16 2.54
C GLN A 451 -16.64 27.97 3.79
N LYS A 452 -17.91 27.89 4.21
CA LYS A 452 -18.41 28.57 5.42
C LYS A 452 -17.80 28.00 6.72
N GLU A 453 -17.74 26.67 6.85
CA GLU A 453 -17.18 25.97 8.03
C GLU A 453 -15.71 26.34 8.26
N LEU A 454 -14.94 26.40 7.17
CA LEU A 454 -13.53 26.78 7.21
C LEU A 454 -13.30 28.30 7.16
N GLY A 455 -14.35 29.12 7.15
CA GLY A 455 -14.24 30.59 7.10
C GLY A 455 -13.54 31.11 5.83
N LEU A 456 -13.65 30.41 4.71
CA LEU A 456 -13.22 30.86 3.39
C LEU A 456 -14.31 31.73 2.72
N PRO A 457 -13.96 32.61 1.77
CA PRO A 457 -14.93 33.29 0.92
C PRO A 457 -15.84 32.29 0.20
N ILE A 458 -17.15 32.37 0.43
CA ILE A 458 -18.14 31.47 -0.18
C ILE A 458 -18.27 31.83 -1.67
N ARG A 459 -17.68 31.02 -2.54
CA ARG A 459 -17.57 31.25 -3.99
C ARG A 459 -17.78 29.91 -4.73
N PRO A 460 -18.99 29.60 -5.23
CA PRO A 460 -19.26 28.35 -5.93
C PRO A 460 -18.36 28.11 -7.13
N GLU A 461 -18.08 29.14 -7.94
CA GLU A 461 -17.28 29.05 -9.17
C GLU A 461 -15.75 29.06 -8.97
N CYS A 462 -15.27 29.28 -7.74
CA CYS A 462 -13.83 29.24 -7.46
C CYS A 462 -13.38 27.77 -7.30
N PRO A 463 -12.40 27.27 -8.09
CA PRO A 463 -11.93 25.89 -7.95
C PRO A 463 -11.36 25.64 -6.55
N MET A 464 -11.87 24.60 -5.88
CA MET A 464 -11.52 24.23 -4.52
C MET A 464 -10.77 22.89 -4.53
N ILE A 465 -9.50 22.94 -4.15
CA ILE A 465 -8.57 21.81 -4.10
C ILE A 465 -8.51 21.30 -2.65
N GLY A 466 -8.62 19.99 -2.46
CA GLY A 466 -8.40 19.32 -1.18
C GLY A 466 -7.13 18.47 -1.17
N PHE A 467 -6.47 18.38 -0.02
CA PHE A 467 -5.51 17.33 0.32
C PHE A 467 -5.93 16.70 1.65
N ILE A 468 -5.82 15.38 1.76
CA ILE A 468 -6.11 14.61 2.98
C ILE A 468 -5.01 13.58 3.18
N GLY A 469 -4.28 13.58 4.30
CA GLY A 469 -3.27 12.55 4.54
C GLY A 469 -2.40 12.75 5.78
N ARG A 470 -1.41 11.86 5.94
CA ARG A 470 -0.30 12.06 6.87
C ARG A 470 0.60 13.18 6.33
N LEU A 471 1.15 13.99 7.23
CA LEU A 471 2.09 15.04 6.85
C LEU A 471 3.53 14.50 6.88
N ASP A 472 3.91 13.82 5.81
CA ASP A 472 5.22 13.18 5.67
C ASP A 472 5.78 13.28 4.23
N TYR A 473 7.01 12.81 4.05
CA TYR A 473 7.69 12.82 2.75
C TYR A 473 7.06 11.84 1.72
N GLN A 474 6.48 10.72 2.17
CA GLN A 474 5.85 9.72 1.29
C GLN A 474 4.59 10.30 0.62
N LYS A 475 3.83 11.14 1.33
CA LYS A 475 2.68 11.90 0.79
C LYS A 475 3.06 13.16 0.00
N GLY A 476 4.34 13.47 -0.16
CA GLY A 476 4.83 14.55 -1.05
C GLY A 476 4.52 15.96 -0.56
N ILE A 477 4.40 16.18 0.76
CA ILE A 477 4.08 17.50 1.33
C ILE A 477 5.12 18.56 0.96
N ASP A 478 6.39 18.17 0.80
CA ASP A 478 7.47 19.05 0.36
C ASP A 478 7.24 19.62 -1.06
N LEU A 479 6.54 18.86 -1.91
CA LEU A 479 6.11 19.32 -3.23
C LEU A 479 4.97 20.34 -3.13
N ILE A 480 4.03 20.14 -2.19
CA ILE A 480 2.96 21.10 -1.92
C ILE A 480 3.53 22.39 -1.31
N GLN A 481 4.48 22.27 -0.38
CA GLN A 481 5.18 23.40 0.24
C GLN A 481 5.92 24.27 -0.79
N THR A 482 6.63 23.65 -1.73
CA THR A 482 7.37 24.36 -2.79
C THR A 482 6.48 24.90 -3.91
N ALA A 483 5.30 24.31 -4.14
CA ALA A 483 4.31 24.78 -5.11
C ALA A 483 3.30 25.81 -4.54
N GLY A 484 3.14 25.86 -3.22
CA GLY A 484 2.10 26.65 -2.53
C GLY A 484 2.01 28.11 -2.98
N PRO A 485 3.11 28.90 -2.95
CA PRO A 485 3.10 30.29 -3.37
C PRO A 485 2.63 30.48 -4.82
N ASP A 486 3.12 29.67 -5.74
CA ASP A 486 2.76 29.70 -7.17
C ASP A 486 1.27 29.39 -7.40
N LEU A 487 0.73 28.44 -6.63
CA LEU A 487 -0.69 28.08 -6.67
C LEU A 487 -1.58 29.20 -6.09
N MET A 488 -1.10 29.94 -5.07
CA MET A 488 -1.86 31.06 -4.49
C MET A 488 -1.89 32.31 -5.39
N VAL A 489 -1.12 32.35 -6.49
CA VAL A 489 -1.28 33.37 -7.54
C VAL A 489 -2.62 33.17 -8.27
N ASP A 490 -3.00 31.92 -8.55
CA ASP A 490 -4.25 31.59 -9.23
C ASP A 490 -5.49 31.86 -8.35
N ASP A 491 -6.64 32.13 -8.97
CA ASP A 491 -7.90 32.34 -8.23
C ASP A 491 -8.56 31.01 -7.84
N ILE A 492 -7.94 30.33 -6.87
CA ILE A 492 -8.34 29.04 -6.31
C ILE A 492 -8.53 29.12 -4.79
N GLN A 493 -9.08 28.06 -4.22
CA GLN A 493 -9.01 27.77 -2.78
C GLN A 493 -8.35 26.40 -2.56
N PHE A 494 -7.60 26.25 -1.47
CA PHE A 494 -6.88 25.02 -1.15
C PHE A 494 -7.02 24.70 0.34
N VAL A 495 -7.62 23.54 0.64
CA VAL A 495 -7.75 22.99 1.99
C VAL A 495 -6.82 21.79 2.14
N MET A 496 -6.06 21.74 3.23
CA MET A 496 -5.24 20.60 3.63
C MET A 496 -5.70 20.07 4.98
N LEU A 497 -5.96 18.75 5.07
CA LEU A 497 -6.22 18.02 6.32
C LEU A 497 -5.07 17.02 6.56
N GLY A 498 -4.42 17.11 7.73
CA GLY A 498 -3.42 16.12 8.13
C GLY A 498 -2.65 16.43 9.40
N SER A 499 -1.92 15.45 9.90
CA SER A 499 -0.93 15.57 10.98
C SER A 499 0.29 14.69 10.71
N GLY A 500 1.44 15.02 11.30
CA GLY A 500 2.69 14.28 11.03
C GLY A 500 3.93 15.00 11.54
N ASP A 501 4.81 15.45 10.63
CA ASP A 501 5.98 16.26 10.99
C ASP A 501 5.53 17.66 11.50
N PRO A 502 5.90 18.06 12.73
CA PRO A 502 5.59 19.39 13.27
C PRO A 502 6.09 20.55 12.39
N LYS A 503 7.10 20.35 11.54
CA LYS A 503 7.55 21.34 10.54
C LYS A 503 6.48 21.61 9.49
N PHE A 504 5.87 20.56 8.93
CA PHE A 504 4.81 20.69 7.93
C PHE A 504 3.54 21.26 8.57
N GLU A 505 3.20 20.87 9.79
CA GLU A 505 2.09 21.47 10.55
C GLU A 505 2.31 22.97 10.82
N SER A 506 3.55 23.37 11.13
CA SER A 506 3.90 24.78 11.36
C SER A 506 3.89 25.59 10.06
N TRP A 507 4.36 25.00 8.96
CA TRP A 507 4.23 25.60 7.63
C TRP A 507 2.77 25.79 7.21
N MET A 508 1.89 24.80 7.42
CA MET A 508 0.46 24.93 7.11
C MET A 508 -0.20 26.10 7.84
N ARG A 509 0.12 26.32 9.12
CA ARG A 509 -0.38 27.46 9.90
C ARG A 509 0.10 28.80 9.32
N SER A 510 1.40 28.92 9.02
CA SER A 510 1.98 30.13 8.41
C SER A 510 1.43 30.41 7.00
N MET A 511 1.13 29.37 6.22
CA MET A 511 0.50 29.47 4.90
C MET A 511 -0.93 30.00 4.99
N GLU A 512 -1.71 29.57 5.99
CA GLU A 512 -3.06 30.08 6.28
C GLU A 512 -3.06 31.53 6.77
N GLU A 513 -2.09 31.92 7.60
CA GLU A 513 -1.90 33.32 8.02
C GLU A 513 -1.59 34.23 6.84
N THR A 514 -0.77 33.75 5.89
CA THR A 514 -0.34 34.52 4.70
C THR A 514 -1.45 34.65 3.65
N TYR A 515 -2.23 33.58 3.42
CA TYR A 515 -3.22 33.50 2.33
C TYR A 515 -4.63 33.24 2.86
N ARG A 516 -5.08 34.05 3.83
CA ARG A 516 -6.32 33.86 4.60
C ARG A 516 -7.60 33.82 3.76
N ASP A 517 -7.62 34.27 2.52
CA ASP A 517 -8.76 34.18 1.60
C ASP A 517 -8.75 32.92 0.70
N LYS A 518 -7.62 32.19 0.62
CA LYS A 518 -7.42 31.04 -0.27
C LYS A 518 -7.03 29.74 0.42
N PHE A 519 -6.15 29.75 1.42
CA PHE A 519 -5.56 28.54 2.02
C PHE A 519 -6.13 28.23 3.41
N ARG A 520 -6.35 26.93 3.71
CA ARG A 520 -6.69 26.44 5.06
C ARG A 520 -5.93 25.16 5.42
N GLY A 521 -5.40 25.09 6.63
CA GLY A 521 -4.66 23.95 7.17
C GLY A 521 -5.28 23.35 8.42
N TRP A 522 -6.14 22.34 8.27
CA TRP A 522 -6.70 21.59 9.39
C TRP A 522 -5.66 20.59 9.92
N VAL A 523 -5.02 20.93 11.03
CA VAL A 523 -3.97 20.09 11.62
C VAL A 523 -4.56 19.05 12.58
N GLY A 524 -4.36 17.77 12.26
CA GLY A 524 -4.85 16.62 13.01
C GLY A 524 -5.43 15.53 12.10
N PHE A 525 -6.20 14.61 12.68
CA PHE A 525 -7.03 13.65 11.95
C PHE A 525 -8.48 13.73 12.44
N ASN A 526 -9.43 13.83 11.50
CA ASN A 526 -10.87 13.90 11.80
C ASN A 526 -11.66 13.34 10.61
N VAL A 527 -12.45 12.28 10.85
CA VAL A 527 -13.21 11.58 9.81
C VAL A 527 -14.38 12.42 9.27
N PRO A 528 -15.25 13.03 10.10
CA PRO A 528 -16.27 13.95 9.59
C PRO A 528 -15.73 15.10 8.71
N ILE A 529 -14.57 15.68 9.04
CA ILE A 529 -13.93 16.71 8.22
C ILE A 529 -13.39 16.11 6.90
N SER A 530 -12.81 14.90 6.91
CA SER A 530 -12.29 14.28 5.68
C SER A 530 -13.41 13.95 4.68
N HIS A 531 -14.57 13.51 5.16
CA HIS A 531 -15.78 13.33 4.34
C HIS A 531 -16.25 14.66 3.74
N ARG A 532 -16.37 15.73 4.55
CA ARG A 532 -16.79 17.06 4.05
C ARG A 532 -15.80 17.67 3.06
N ILE A 533 -14.49 17.49 3.23
CA ILE A 533 -13.49 17.89 2.22
C ILE A 533 -13.64 17.06 0.95
N THR A 534 -13.82 15.74 1.08
CA THR A 534 -14.01 14.83 -0.07
C THR A 534 -15.27 15.17 -0.88
N ALA A 535 -16.36 15.57 -0.22
CA ALA A 535 -17.60 16.00 -0.87
C ALA A 535 -17.57 17.45 -1.39
N GLY A 536 -16.99 18.38 -0.64
CA GLY A 536 -17.05 19.81 -0.91
C GLY A 536 -15.97 20.36 -1.83
N CYS A 537 -14.84 19.68 -2.00
CA CYS A 537 -13.85 20.08 -3.00
C CYS A 537 -14.28 19.65 -4.42
N ASP A 538 -13.78 20.36 -5.43
CA ASP A 538 -13.90 19.95 -6.84
C ASP A 538 -12.74 19.03 -7.24
N ILE A 539 -11.54 19.29 -6.71
CA ILE A 539 -10.30 18.55 -6.98
C ILE A 539 -9.77 17.93 -5.69
N LEU A 540 -9.24 16.70 -5.75
CA LEU A 540 -8.44 16.12 -4.65
C LEU A 540 -7.01 15.81 -5.14
N LEU A 541 -6.01 16.34 -4.46
CA LEU A 541 -4.59 16.23 -4.81
C LEU A 541 -3.91 15.10 -4.02
N MET A 542 -3.29 14.15 -4.72
CA MET A 542 -2.48 13.07 -4.15
C MET A 542 -1.07 13.06 -4.79
N PRO A 543 -0.11 13.85 -4.28
CA PRO A 543 1.23 13.99 -4.86
C PRO A 543 2.21 12.96 -4.24
N SER A 544 1.72 11.79 -3.87
CA SER A 544 2.50 10.77 -3.18
C SER A 544 3.69 10.30 -4.01
N ARG A 545 4.85 10.14 -3.35
CA ARG A 545 6.09 9.60 -3.97
C ARG A 545 5.91 8.17 -4.45
N PHE A 546 5.11 7.41 -3.71
CA PHE A 546 4.86 5.99 -3.85
C PHE A 546 3.56 5.69 -3.11
N GLU A 547 2.57 5.08 -3.74
CA GLU A 547 1.25 4.87 -3.13
C GLU A 547 0.68 3.49 -3.49
N PRO A 548 0.90 2.46 -2.65
CA PRO A 548 0.58 1.05 -2.94
C PRO A 548 -0.80 0.82 -3.56
N CYS A 549 -1.84 1.42 -2.96
CA CYS A 549 -3.18 1.48 -3.53
C CYS A 549 -3.65 2.92 -3.65
N GLY A 550 -3.61 3.66 -2.53
CA GLY A 550 -4.39 4.87 -2.34
C GLY A 550 -5.88 4.53 -2.20
N LEU A 551 -6.55 5.15 -1.24
CA LEU A 551 -8.02 5.08 -1.11
C LEU A 551 -8.66 6.43 -1.45
N ASN A 552 -7.95 7.54 -1.19
CA ASN A 552 -8.40 8.91 -1.44
C ASN A 552 -8.89 9.16 -2.87
N GLN A 553 -8.27 8.57 -3.90
CA GLN A 553 -8.70 8.73 -5.28
C GLN A 553 -9.97 7.94 -5.59
N LEU A 554 -10.19 6.81 -4.90
CA LEU A 554 -11.42 6.03 -4.98
C LEU A 554 -12.57 6.78 -4.29
N TYR A 555 -12.32 7.34 -3.10
CA TYR A 555 -13.25 8.24 -2.40
C TYR A 555 -13.56 9.48 -3.25
N ALA A 556 -12.55 10.13 -3.82
CA ALA A 556 -12.74 11.32 -4.67
C ALA A 556 -13.65 10.99 -5.87
N MET A 557 -13.32 9.94 -6.64
CA MET A 557 -14.15 9.52 -7.77
C MET A 557 -15.58 9.16 -7.35
N ARG A 558 -15.76 8.46 -6.21
CA ARG A 558 -17.07 8.09 -5.65
C ARG A 558 -17.91 9.31 -5.25
N TYR A 559 -17.29 10.44 -4.91
CA TYR A 559 -17.94 11.69 -4.53
C TYR A 559 -17.98 12.74 -5.66
N GLY A 560 -17.61 12.38 -6.89
CA GLY A 560 -17.56 13.32 -8.01
C GLY A 560 -16.53 14.43 -7.82
N THR A 561 -15.48 14.16 -7.07
CA THR A 561 -14.32 15.05 -6.84
C THR A 561 -13.18 14.51 -7.68
N ILE A 562 -12.59 15.35 -8.54
CA ILE A 562 -11.70 14.85 -9.58
C ILE A 562 -10.27 14.68 -9.02
N PRO A 563 -9.71 13.46 -9.05
CA PRO A 563 -8.37 13.22 -8.53
C PRO A 563 -7.29 13.77 -9.46
N VAL A 564 -6.32 14.49 -8.88
CA VAL A 564 -5.06 14.90 -9.53
C VAL A 564 -3.93 14.20 -8.79
N VAL A 565 -3.24 13.28 -9.45
CA VAL A 565 -2.38 12.29 -8.79
C VAL A 565 -1.00 12.17 -9.43
N HIS A 566 0.02 11.84 -8.64
CA HIS A 566 1.29 11.37 -9.20
C HIS A 566 1.12 9.94 -9.76
N GLY A 567 1.73 9.66 -10.91
CA GLY A 567 1.62 8.38 -11.64
C GLY A 567 2.39 7.21 -11.03
N THR A 568 2.12 6.89 -9.77
CA THR A 568 2.71 5.77 -9.01
C THR A 568 1.64 4.80 -8.48
N GLY A 569 2.04 3.54 -8.26
CA GLY A 569 1.27 2.51 -7.56
C GLY A 569 -0.18 2.39 -8.00
N GLY A 570 -1.10 2.34 -7.04
CA GLY A 570 -2.53 2.23 -7.32
C GLY A 570 -3.15 3.52 -7.85
N LEU A 571 -2.53 4.69 -7.62
CA LEU A 571 -2.99 5.95 -8.21
C LEU A 571 -2.93 5.88 -9.75
N ARG A 572 -1.87 5.28 -10.29
CA ARG A 572 -1.66 5.06 -11.74
C ARG A 572 -2.66 4.08 -12.36
N ASP A 573 -3.09 3.07 -11.61
CA ASP A 573 -4.04 2.06 -12.08
C ASP A 573 -5.50 2.52 -12.02
N THR A 574 -5.82 3.43 -11.09
CA THR A 574 -7.20 3.80 -10.76
C THR A 574 -7.64 5.13 -11.36
N VAL A 575 -6.70 6.05 -11.60
CA VAL A 575 -6.99 7.33 -12.27
C VAL A 575 -6.57 7.25 -13.73
N GLU A 576 -7.55 7.32 -14.62
CA GLU A 576 -7.30 7.42 -16.06
C GLU A 576 -7.19 8.89 -16.47
N ASN A 577 -6.10 9.24 -17.16
CA ASN A 577 -5.83 10.61 -17.60
C ASN A 577 -6.94 11.13 -18.56
N PHE A 578 -7.49 12.31 -18.30
CA PHE A 578 -8.57 12.88 -19.11
C PHE A 578 -8.14 13.11 -20.57
N ASN A 579 -8.91 12.55 -21.51
CA ASN A 579 -8.75 12.74 -22.94
C ASN A 579 -10.09 13.15 -23.56
N PRO A 580 -10.33 14.44 -23.88
CA PRO A 580 -11.58 14.90 -24.48
C PRO A 580 -11.83 14.39 -25.90
N TYR A 581 -10.78 13.94 -26.61
CA TYR A 581 -10.88 13.48 -28.00
C TYR A 581 -11.24 11.98 -28.13
N ALA A 582 -11.33 11.26 -27.01
CA ALA A 582 -11.74 9.86 -27.00
C ALA A 582 -13.23 9.69 -27.32
N GLU A 583 -13.61 8.48 -27.73
CA GLU A 583 -15.02 8.08 -27.95
C GLU A 583 -15.81 9.04 -28.85
N GLY A 584 -15.17 9.52 -29.93
CA GLY A 584 -15.79 10.43 -30.89
C GLY A 584 -15.99 11.87 -30.39
N GLY A 585 -15.41 12.23 -29.25
CA GLY A 585 -15.56 13.54 -28.60
C GLY A 585 -16.38 13.52 -27.30
N ALA A 586 -16.91 12.36 -26.89
CA ALA A 586 -17.55 12.20 -25.58
C ALA A 586 -16.54 12.25 -24.41
N GLY A 587 -15.26 11.99 -24.70
CA GLY A 587 -14.15 12.04 -23.78
C GLY A 587 -14.07 10.84 -22.83
N ALA A 588 -12.84 10.47 -22.47
CA ALA A 588 -12.54 9.36 -21.57
C ALA A 588 -11.61 9.80 -20.43
N GLY A 589 -11.43 8.94 -19.44
CA GLY A 589 -10.66 9.22 -18.23
C GLY A 589 -11.50 9.69 -17.05
N THR A 590 -10.89 9.65 -15.86
CA THR A 590 -11.50 9.94 -14.55
C THR A 590 -10.78 11.03 -13.76
N GLY A 591 -9.60 11.49 -14.19
CA GLY A 591 -8.88 12.60 -13.56
C GLY A 591 -7.60 12.97 -14.29
N TRP A 592 -6.59 13.47 -13.57
CA TRP A 592 -5.28 13.77 -14.14
C TRP A 592 -4.16 13.02 -13.41
N VAL A 593 -3.27 12.41 -14.19
CA VAL A 593 -2.07 11.73 -13.71
C VAL A 593 -0.84 12.50 -14.21
N PHE A 594 -0.07 13.07 -13.28
CA PHE A 594 1.15 13.80 -13.59
C PHE A 594 2.41 12.96 -13.32
N SER A 595 3.43 13.16 -14.15
CA SER A 595 4.75 12.53 -14.04
C SER A 595 5.76 13.36 -14.85
N PRO A 596 7.04 13.49 -14.43
CA PRO A 596 7.61 13.02 -13.16
C PRO A 596 7.02 13.73 -11.94
N LEU A 597 7.36 13.27 -10.74
CA LEU A 597 7.05 13.98 -9.51
C LEU A 597 7.89 15.27 -9.39
N SER A 598 7.40 16.34 -10.00
CA SER A 598 8.02 17.67 -9.95
C SER A 598 6.97 18.75 -9.65
N LYS A 599 7.44 19.89 -9.12
CA LYS A 599 6.59 21.07 -8.87
C LYS A 599 5.86 21.48 -10.14
N ASP A 600 6.59 21.60 -11.25
CA ASP A 600 6.07 22.10 -12.51
C ASP A 600 5.03 21.14 -13.11
N SER A 601 5.28 19.82 -13.04
CA SER A 601 4.32 18.79 -13.46
C SER A 601 3.03 18.85 -12.64
N MET A 602 3.13 18.99 -11.31
CA MET A 602 1.98 19.07 -10.41
C MET A 602 1.16 20.35 -10.64
N VAL A 603 1.83 21.51 -10.68
CA VAL A 603 1.20 22.82 -10.89
C VAL A 603 0.54 22.88 -12.27
N SER A 604 1.17 22.32 -13.31
CA SER A 604 0.60 22.27 -14.66
C SER A 604 -0.68 21.40 -14.71
N ALA A 605 -0.68 20.24 -14.05
CA ALA A 605 -1.87 19.38 -13.97
C ALA A 605 -3.00 20.04 -13.18
N LEU A 606 -2.70 20.69 -12.04
CA LEU A 606 -3.69 21.44 -11.25
C LEU A 606 -4.27 22.63 -12.03
N ARG A 607 -3.45 23.38 -12.78
CA ARG A 607 -3.90 24.47 -13.64
C ARG A 607 -4.78 23.98 -14.78
N LEU A 608 -4.42 22.86 -15.43
CA LEU A 608 -5.25 22.24 -16.47
C LEU A 608 -6.61 21.78 -15.92
N ALA A 609 -6.63 21.16 -14.72
CA ALA A 609 -7.86 20.77 -14.05
C ALA A 609 -8.73 22.00 -13.69
N ALA A 610 -8.13 23.03 -13.10
CA ALA A 610 -8.81 24.27 -12.72
C ALA A 610 -9.34 25.08 -13.92
N ALA A 611 -8.62 25.07 -15.06
CA ALA A 611 -9.12 25.62 -16.32
C ALA A 611 -10.32 24.80 -16.86
N THR A 612 -10.19 23.47 -16.89
CA THR A 612 -11.29 22.56 -17.30
C THR A 612 -12.55 22.82 -16.48
N TYR A 613 -12.44 22.99 -15.15
CA TYR A 613 -13.54 23.30 -14.24
C TYR A 613 -14.24 24.64 -14.52
N ARG A 614 -13.49 25.66 -14.96
CA ARG A 614 -14.04 27.00 -15.24
C ARG A 614 -14.67 27.08 -16.63
N GLU A 615 -13.99 26.56 -17.64
CA GLU A 615 -14.30 26.79 -19.05
C GLU A 615 -15.14 25.68 -19.69
N TYR A 616 -15.04 24.43 -19.22
CA TYR A 616 -15.61 23.24 -19.88
C TYR A 616 -16.50 22.43 -18.93
N LYS A 617 -17.56 23.07 -18.40
CA LYS A 617 -18.48 22.47 -17.41
C LYS A 617 -19.05 21.11 -17.82
N GLU A 618 -19.45 20.93 -19.08
CA GLU A 618 -19.95 19.65 -19.60
C GLU A 618 -18.88 18.53 -19.54
N SER A 619 -17.64 18.83 -19.92
CA SER A 619 -16.50 17.91 -19.78
C SER A 619 -16.21 17.56 -18.32
N TRP A 620 -16.42 18.51 -17.41
CA TRP A 620 -16.26 18.32 -15.97
C TRP A 620 -17.36 17.41 -15.39
N GLU A 621 -18.63 17.65 -15.73
CA GLU A 621 -19.71 16.72 -15.36
C GLU A 621 -19.48 15.31 -15.95
N GLY A 622 -18.98 15.22 -17.18
CA GLY A 622 -18.58 13.94 -17.78
C GLY A 622 -17.49 13.22 -16.97
N LEU A 623 -16.48 13.95 -16.48
CA LEU A 623 -15.47 13.41 -15.55
C LEU A 623 -16.10 12.92 -14.24
N MET A 624 -16.99 13.72 -13.63
CA MET A 624 -17.68 13.36 -12.39
C MET A 624 -18.54 12.12 -12.56
N ARG A 625 -19.39 12.04 -13.61
CA ARG A 625 -20.25 10.89 -13.90
C ARG A 625 -19.41 9.64 -14.18
N ARG A 626 -18.33 9.74 -14.97
CA ARG A 626 -17.41 8.60 -15.21
C ARG A 626 -16.74 8.13 -13.93
N GLY A 627 -16.31 9.03 -13.03
CA GLY A 627 -15.74 8.68 -11.74
C GLY A 627 -16.74 7.96 -10.82
N MET A 628 -17.91 8.56 -10.59
CA MET A 628 -18.94 8.02 -9.67
C MET A 628 -19.56 6.70 -10.15
N SER A 629 -19.49 6.42 -11.46
CA SER A 629 -19.97 5.16 -12.06
C SER A 629 -18.98 4.00 -11.96
N ARG A 630 -17.73 4.21 -11.51
CA ARG A 630 -16.75 3.12 -11.38
C ARG A 630 -17.05 2.27 -10.15
N ASN A 631 -17.20 0.96 -10.35
CA ASN A 631 -17.40 0.03 -9.24
C ASN A 631 -16.08 -0.34 -8.54
N TYR A 632 -15.75 0.39 -7.48
CA TYR A 632 -14.66 0.08 -6.54
C TYR A 632 -15.15 -0.62 -5.26
N SER A 633 -16.23 -1.40 -5.31
CA SER A 633 -16.72 -2.15 -4.13
C SER A 633 -15.86 -3.38 -3.81
N TRP A 634 -15.94 -3.85 -2.57
CA TRP A 634 -15.21 -5.04 -2.12
C TRP A 634 -15.66 -6.34 -2.78
N GLU A 635 -16.91 -6.42 -3.27
CA GLU A 635 -17.41 -7.56 -4.04
C GLU A 635 -16.68 -7.71 -5.38
N ASN A 636 -16.35 -6.60 -6.04
CA ASN A 636 -15.58 -6.60 -7.29
C ASN A 636 -14.13 -7.06 -7.05
N ALA A 637 -13.50 -6.59 -5.95
CA ALA A 637 -12.19 -7.07 -5.54
C ALA A 637 -12.23 -8.58 -5.19
N ALA A 638 -13.23 -9.04 -4.43
CA ALA A 638 -13.38 -10.43 -4.00
C ALA A 638 -13.42 -11.43 -5.18
N VAL A 639 -14.02 -11.07 -6.32
CA VAL A 639 -14.00 -11.90 -7.54
C VAL A 639 -12.58 -12.07 -8.09
N GLN A 640 -11.73 -11.05 -8.00
CA GLN A 640 -10.32 -11.12 -8.43
C GLN A 640 -9.50 -11.98 -7.45
N TYR A 641 -9.76 -11.88 -6.14
CA TYR A 641 -9.17 -12.75 -5.13
C TYR A 641 -9.56 -14.23 -5.37
N GLU A 642 -10.83 -14.53 -5.65
CA GLU A 642 -11.30 -15.88 -6.03
C GLU A 642 -10.55 -16.46 -7.22
N GLN A 643 -10.22 -15.65 -8.23
CA GLN A 643 -9.44 -16.13 -9.38
C GLN A 643 -8.02 -16.55 -8.96
N VAL A 644 -7.38 -15.82 -8.04
CA VAL A 644 -6.08 -16.24 -7.48
C VAL A 644 -6.23 -17.51 -6.63
N PHE A 645 -7.32 -17.64 -5.85
CA PHE A 645 -7.58 -18.83 -5.03
C PHE A 645 -7.68 -20.11 -5.89
N GLN A 646 -8.26 -20.02 -7.09
CA GLN A 646 -8.28 -21.13 -8.04
C GLN A 646 -6.86 -21.53 -8.50
N TRP A 647 -6.01 -20.55 -8.83
CA TRP A 647 -4.62 -20.81 -9.23
C TRP A 647 -3.82 -21.47 -8.10
N VAL A 648 -3.96 -20.96 -6.87
CA VAL A 648 -3.33 -21.48 -5.64
C VAL A 648 -3.56 -22.98 -5.42
N PHE A 649 -4.77 -23.49 -5.73
CA PHE A 649 -5.13 -24.89 -5.51
C PHE A 649 -4.90 -25.79 -6.73
N MET A 650 -4.67 -25.24 -7.93
CA MET A 650 -4.18 -26.01 -9.08
C MET A 650 -2.68 -26.31 -8.98
N ASP A 651 -1.91 -25.37 -8.42
CA ASP A 651 -0.48 -25.55 -8.18
C ASP A 651 -0.21 -26.44 -6.94
N PRO A 652 0.89 -27.24 -6.94
CA PRO A 652 1.40 -27.87 -5.72
C PRO A 652 1.89 -26.80 -4.72
N PRO A 653 2.10 -27.14 -3.44
CA PRO A 653 2.78 -26.23 -2.51
C PRO A 653 4.13 -25.77 -3.07
N TYR A 654 4.40 -24.46 -3.04
CA TYR A 654 5.64 -23.91 -3.62
C TYR A 654 6.87 -24.44 -2.89
N ILE A 655 6.82 -24.44 -1.55
CA ILE A 655 7.71 -25.21 -0.68
C ILE A 655 6.91 -26.34 -0.05
N LYS A 656 7.42 -27.57 -0.16
CA LYS A 656 6.74 -28.80 0.26
C LYS A 656 7.03 -29.16 1.72
#